data_AF-A0A5C4P203-F1
#
_entry.id   AF-A0A5C4P203-F1
#
_cell.length_a   1.000
_cell.length_b   1.000
_cell.length_c   1.000
_cell.angle_alpha   90.00
_cell.angle_beta   90.00
_cell.angle_gamma   90.00
#
_symmetry.space_group_name_H-M   'P 1'
#
loop_
_entity.id
_entity.type
_entity.pdbx_description
1 polymer ?
#
loop_
_entity_poly.entity_id
_entity_poly.type
_entity_poly.pdbx_seq_one_letter_code
_entity_poly.pdbx_strand_id
1 'polypeptide(L)'
;MLVLNAYDYGRAGVESYTRTYVAAMAAAGLASEDIMVEHLNLNTQGDPALRNEMRDLLLLRYTQMMGRKADLIIAMQQPALDFLLSDLAPLARGVPVLAINTSGKALPVGSPLAIWQQKANVDFPGTLAQAMALFPETKTIVMAVGASEADQALKRSMQQAAQAWQGIVFMEYLDGLTLAQMRAKVARLPADTLLVTGNVNRDVDGAIATPVQFAGELARLANVPAFGMYNTNVGKGILGGSILHIEGAAQQVAQMSLAVLAGKAPAAPGALLPPVRPVPMYDWEQLQRWDADISRLPPNTLFFNRPPQLWHEHRAAVLSAGAVFLAMACMLSALLLQRRRLRRAEGDARESEQRFRILVEHAPEAIVVYDLDLDRFIDANSSAQRMLGMSREALLARGPFDLYTGEQPDGLPLGLMMEEHLRRAMLGEPILVERNVRRADGSIFPCEVRLVRLPMEGRRLVRSGIVDISERKQSEQELLGYRDHLEELVQQRTAALSVAVTEAESANRAKSVFLANMSHELRTPLNSVIGFSQMMADSSSMFEEEKHNLAIINRAGHHLLTLINDILELSKIEAGRMHLQAGPVDLNGLLDEVLEMVRMRSSDQGIALRLERAGVPPLVRLDGAKLRQVLLNLLSNALKFIKQGSVTLSLACQAEDDGQVALAFAVRDTGSGIAEEDLERIFEPFVQADSAVAQAGTGLGLTISREFVRLMGGELRVESTLGAGSMFHFDLRAPRVQCPAVAPLAPGRVARLPAAQRGRTVLLVDDDDNCRKLLTGLLEPLGFQLQEAAGGVQAQAMLAAQRYDIVLSDWRMPDMDGLALTRWLRAQPALVQPRLVIMTASAFEEEKQEALAAGADGFLRKPIEQEHLFAMLEQQLGVRFQRTGAVPPRVPVAPFDLQQSLGQLGADERQALLASVQALDLRRSAIVLAGVATSLPQLAAHIAAMLEQHQYQPLCAMLAQLASEPQGEDA
;
A
#
# COMPACT_ATOMS: atom_id res chain seq x y z
N MET A 1 -29.73 -15.21 -30.68
CA MET A 1 -29.54 -13.95 -31.44
C MET A 1 -28.26 -14.02 -32.26
N LEU A 2 -28.23 -13.33 -33.41
CA LEU A 2 -27.05 -13.27 -34.28
C LEU A 2 -26.65 -11.81 -34.56
N VAL A 3 -25.40 -11.45 -34.31
CA VAL A 3 -24.81 -10.13 -34.58
C VAL A 3 -23.77 -10.28 -35.68
N LEU A 4 -23.96 -9.58 -36.80
CA LEU A 4 -23.05 -9.59 -37.94
C LEU A 4 -22.28 -8.27 -37.98
N ASN A 5 -20.96 -8.35 -37.87
CA ASN A 5 -20.08 -7.19 -37.89
C ASN A 5 -19.27 -7.13 -39.20
N ALA A 6 -19.29 -5.99 -39.88
CA ALA A 6 -18.54 -5.81 -41.12
C ALA A 6 -17.03 -5.62 -40.91
N TYR A 7 -16.57 -5.39 -39.67
CA TYR A 7 -15.14 -5.29 -39.34
C TYR A 7 -14.62 -6.56 -38.67
N ASP A 8 -13.31 -6.74 -38.79
CA ASP A 8 -12.55 -7.75 -38.06
C ASP A 8 -12.56 -7.52 -36.53
N TYR A 9 -12.24 -8.58 -35.80
CA TYR A 9 -11.93 -8.54 -34.36
C TYR A 9 -10.67 -7.70 -34.10
N GLY A 10 -10.48 -7.14 -32.90
CA GLY A 10 -9.31 -6.32 -32.57
C GLY A 10 -9.45 -4.80 -32.73
N ARG A 11 -10.59 -4.31 -33.24
CA ARG A 11 -10.85 -2.86 -33.37
C ARG A 11 -11.52 -2.31 -32.12
N ALA A 12 -10.84 -1.42 -31.39
CA ALA A 12 -11.30 -0.87 -30.11
C ALA A 12 -12.76 -0.33 -30.10
N GLY A 13 -13.20 0.38 -31.14
CA GLY A 13 -14.58 0.88 -31.23
C GLY A 13 -15.61 -0.22 -31.48
N VAL A 14 -15.24 -1.26 -32.23
CA VAL A 14 -16.07 -2.44 -32.50
C VAL A 14 -16.19 -3.29 -31.24
N GLU A 15 -15.07 -3.54 -30.57
CA GLU A 15 -15.05 -4.32 -29.33
C GLU A 15 -15.79 -3.62 -28.19
N SER A 16 -15.59 -2.30 -28.02
CA SER A 16 -16.31 -1.57 -26.97
C SER A 16 -17.82 -1.59 -27.24
N TYR A 17 -18.24 -1.46 -28.50
CA TYR A 17 -19.63 -1.60 -28.89
C TYR A 17 -20.17 -3.01 -28.58
N THR A 18 -19.54 -4.05 -29.13
CA THR A 18 -19.98 -5.45 -28.98
C THR A 18 -20.02 -5.86 -27.51
N ARG A 19 -18.98 -5.57 -26.74
CA ARG A 19 -18.91 -5.86 -25.31
C ARG A 19 -20.03 -5.18 -24.53
N THR A 20 -20.23 -3.88 -24.76
CA THR A 20 -21.29 -3.12 -24.08
C THR A 20 -22.68 -3.63 -24.45
N TYR A 21 -22.89 -3.94 -25.74
CA TYR A 21 -24.14 -4.52 -26.23
C TYR A 21 -24.42 -5.88 -25.58
N VAL A 22 -23.48 -6.82 -25.63
CA VAL A 22 -23.61 -8.15 -25.02
C VAL A 22 -23.84 -8.05 -23.52
N ALA A 23 -23.09 -7.19 -22.82
CA ALA A 23 -23.26 -6.97 -21.38
C ALA A 23 -24.67 -6.43 -21.04
N ALA A 24 -25.20 -5.50 -21.85
CA ALA A 24 -26.55 -4.98 -21.66
C ALA A 24 -27.64 -6.05 -21.90
N MET A 25 -27.45 -6.92 -22.90
CA MET A 25 -28.36 -8.03 -23.16
C MET A 25 -28.30 -9.11 -22.06
N ALA A 26 -27.09 -9.40 -21.56
CA ALA A 26 -26.89 -10.34 -20.45
C ALA A 26 -27.50 -9.83 -19.14
N ALA A 27 -27.35 -8.53 -18.84
CA ALA A 27 -27.98 -7.89 -17.70
C ALA A 27 -29.53 -7.94 -17.75
N ALA A 28 -30.10 -8.05 -18.95
CA ALA A 28 -31.54 -8.23 -19.15
C ALA A 28 -32.00 -9.71 -19.09
N GLY A 29 -31.09 -10.65 -18.78
CA GLY A 29 -31.40 -12.05 -18.53
C GLY A 29 -31.22 -13.00 -19.72
N LEU A 30 -30.61 -12.57 -20.83
CA LEU A 30 -30.19 -13.51 -21.89
C LEU A 30 -28.87 -14.18 -21.51
N ALA A 31 -28.75 -15.49 -21.73
CA ALA A 31 -27.49 -16.19 -21.54
C ALA A 31 -26.48 -15.74 -22.62
N SER A 32 -25.22 -15.57 -22.24
CA SER A 32 -24.16 -15.15 -23.18
C SER A 32 -23.97 -16.14 -24.34
N GLU A 33 -24.29 -17.42 -24.13
CA GLU A 33 -24.26 -18.48 -25.16
C GLU A 33 -25.37 -18.33 -26.22
N ASP A 34 -26.44 -17.60 -25.91
CA ASP A 34 -27.53 -17.32 -26.84
C ASP A 34 -27.25 -16.11 -27.76
N ILE A 35 -26.12 -15.41 -27.58
CA ILE A 35 -25.73 -14.25 -28.37
C ILE A 35 -24.49 -14.59 -29.20
N MET A 36 -24.69 -14.80 -30.50
CA MET A 36 -23.61 -15.14 -31.41
C MET A 36 -23.15 -13.90 -32.15
N VAL A 37 -21.85 -13.65 -32.16
CA VAL A 37 -21.23 -12.51 -32.83
C VAL A 37 -20.27 -13.02 -33.90
N GLU A 38 -20.49 -12.60 -35.15
CA GLU A 38 -19.65 -12.95 -36.29
C GLU A 38 -18.94 -11.70 -36.82
N HIS A 39 -17.61 -11.78 -36.91
CA HIS A 39 -16.76 -10.74 -37.48
C HIS A 39 -16.42 -11.12 -38.92
N LEU A 40 -17.07 -10.43 -39.87
CA LEU A 40 -17.06 -10.83 -41.29
C LEU A 40 -15.95 -10.19 -42.11
N ASN A 41 -15.28 -9.17 -41.56
CA ASN A 41 -14.19 -8.42 -42.19
C ASN A 41 -14.45 -7.95 -43.64
N LEU A 42 -15.72 -7.66 -43.97
CA LEU A 42 -16.19 -7.27 -45.31
C LEU A 42 -15.57 -5.96 -45.83
N ASN A 43 -14.98 -5.15 -44.94
CA ASN A 43 -14.40 -3.85 -45.28
C ASN A 43 -12.94 -3.92 -45.78
N THR A 44 -12.24 -5.05 -45.64
CA THR A 44 -10.81 -5.16 -46.01
C THR A 44 -10.53 -6.19 -47.10
N GLN A 45 -11.45 -7.13 -47.35
CA GLN A 45 -11.24 -8.25 -48.27
C GLN A 45 -12.27 -8.22 -49.42
N GLY A 46 -11.80 -7.88 -50.61
CA GLY A 46 -12.60 -7.88 -51.85
C GLY A 46 -12.54 -9.19 -52.63
N ASP A 47 -11.97 -10.27 -52.08
CA ASP A 47 -11.83 -11.56 -52.77
C ASP A 47 -13.21 -12.28 -52.85
N PRO A 48 -13.78 -12.46 -54.06
CA PRO A 48 -15.04 -13.17 -54.23
C PRO A 48 -15.01 -14.63 -53.75
N ALA A 49 -13.84 -15.28 -53.77
CA ALA A 49 -13.70 -16.67 -53.33
C ALA A 49 -13.92 -16.80 -51.82
N LEU A 50 -13.23 -15.95 -51.04
CA LEU A 50 -13.35 -15.92 -49.58
C LEU A 50 -14.77 -15.53 -49.13
N ARG A 51 -15.42 -14.60 -49.85
CA ARG A 51 -16.81 -14.20 -49.59
C ARG A 51 -17.79 -15.37 -49.77
N ASN A 52 -17.60 -16.19 -50.81
CA ASN A 52 -18.42 -17.38 -51.06
C ASN A 52 -18.18 -18.47 -50.00
N GLU A 53 -16.92 -18.70 -49.61
CA GLU A 53 -16.58 -19.68 -48.57
C GLU A 53 -17.19 -19.29 -47.22
N MET A 54 -17.09 -18.01 -46.84
CA MET A 54 -17.72 -17.48 -45.63
C MET A 54 -19.24 -17.62 -45.67
N ARG A 55 -19.89 -17.35 -46.81
CA ARG A 55 -21.32 -17.57 -47.00
C ARG A 55 -21.70 -19.03 -46.71
N ASP A 56 -20.99 -19.96 -47.33
CA ASP A 56 -21.32 -21.39 -47.25
C ASP A 56 -21.12 -21.92 -45.81
N LEU A 57 -20.06 -21.48 -45.12
CA LEU A 57 -19.82 -21.81 -43.70
C LEU A 57 -20.91 -21.26 -42.78
N LEU A 58 -21.30 -19.99 -42.95
CA LEU A 58 -22.36 -19.39 -42.11
C LEU A 58 -23.71 -20.05 -42.38
N LEU A 59 -24.06 -20.34 -43.64
CA LEU A 59 -25.29 -21.07 -43.94
C LEU A 59 -25.26 -22.48 -43.34
N LEU A 60 -24.16 -23.22 -43.46
CA LEU A 60 -24.01 -24.55 -42.84
C LEU A 60 -24.19 -24.48 -41.31
N ARG A 61 -23.48 -23.57 -40.64
CA ARG A 61 -23.50 -23.39 -39.19
C ARG A 61 -24.91 -23.07 -38.67
N TYR A 62 -25.55 -22.07 -39.27
CA TYR A 62 -26.78 -21.49 -38.73
C TYR A 62 -28.07 -22.12 -39.29
N THR A 63 -28.04 -22.77 -40.46
CA THR A 63 -29.23 -23.46 -40.99
C THR A 63 -29.21 -24.97 -40.77
N GLN A 64 -28.05 -25.64 -40.81
CA GLN A 64 -27.98 -27.11 -40.76
C GLN A 64 -27.50 -27.64 -39.41
N MET A 65 -26.52 -27.00 -38.76
CA MET A 65 -25.92 -27.52 -37.52
C MET A 65 -26.66 -27.09 -36.24
N MET A 66 -27.13 -25.84 -36.15
CA MET A 66 -27.76 -25.34 -34.91
C MET A 66 -29.22 -25.77 -34.70
N GLY A 67 -29.92 -26.25 -35.73
CA GLY A 67 -31.30 -26.76 -35.63
C GLY A 67 -32.37 -25.75 -35.16
N ARG A 68 -32.01 -24.48 -34.91
CA ARG A 68 -32.88 -23.39 -34.45
C ARG A 68 -32.58 -22.12 -35.25
N LYS A 69 -33.61 -21.35 -35.59
CA LYS A 69 -33.46 -20.05 -36.25
C LYS A 69 -33.14 -18.97 -35.21
N ALA A 70 -32.40 -17.94 -35.61
CA ALA A 70 -32.21 -16.76 -34.77
C ALA A 70 -33.55 -16.03 -34.59
N ASP A 71 -33.86 -15.59 -33.37
CA ASP A 71 -35.05 -14.78 -33.07
C ASP A 71 -34.89 -13.30 -33.47
N LEU A 72 -33.64 -12.84 -33.64
CA LEU A 72 -33.28 -11.48 -34.04
C LEU A 72 -31.87 -11.48 -34.65
N ILE A 73 -31.70 -10.75 -35.75
CA ILE A 73 -30.41 -10.49 -36.39
C ILE A 73 -30.05 -9.00 -36.28
N ILE A 74 -28.84 -8.71 -35.82
CA ILE A 74 -28.26 -7.37 -35.82
C ILE A 74 -27.25 -7.28 -36.96
N ALA A 75 -27.50 -6.44 -37.95
CA ALA A 75 -26.55 -6.17 -39.03
C ALA A 75 -25.81 -4.85 -38.75
N MET A 76 -24.53 -4.92 -38.41
CA MET A 76 -23.73 -3.73 -38.12
C MET A 76 -23.08 -3.19 -39.40
N GLN A 77 -23.48 -1.98 -39.77
CA GLN A 77 -23.05 -1.23 -40.96
C GLN A 77 -23.64 -1.73 -42.27
N GLN A 78 -23.53 -0.88 -43.30
CA GLN A 78 -24.08 -1.18 -44.63
C GLN A 78 -23.54 -2.48 -45.25
N PRO A 79 -22.23 -2.80 -45.18
CA PRO A 79 -21.72 -4.01 -45.82
C PRO A 79 -22.27 -5.31 -45.20
N ALA A 80 -22.46 -5.35 -43.88
CA ALA A 80 -23.07 -6.51 -43.22
C ALA A 80 -24.55 -6.66 -43.60
N LEU A 81 -25.28 -5.54 -43.74
CA LEU A 81 -26.67 -5.57 -44.22
C LEU A 81 -26.74 -6.05 -45.68
N ASP A 82 -25.86 -5.54 -46.54
CA ASP A 82 -25.84 -5.92 -47.96
C ASP A 82 -25.49 -7.41 -48.11
N PHE A 83 -24.51 -7.91 -47.36
CA PHE A 83 -24.14 -9.34 -47.31
C PHE A 83 -25.28 -10.21 -46.76
N LEU A 84 -25.98 -9.74 -45.72
CA LEU A 84 -27.15 -10.44 -45.17
C LEU A 84 -28.28 -10.58 -46.19
N LEU A 85 -28.55 -9.52 -46.96
CA LEU A 85 -29.67 -9.50 -47.91
C LEU A 85 -29.35 -10.19 -49.24
N SER A 86 -28.09 -10.21 -49.66
CA SER A 86 -27.67 -10.85 -50.92
C SER A 86 -27.23 -12.30 -50.71
N ASP A 87 -26.20 -12.52 -49.90
CA ASP A 87 -25.53 -13.82 -49.76
C ASP A 87 -26.17 -14.71 -48.67
N LEU A 88 -26.66 -14.11 -47.58
CA LEU A 88 -27.28 -14.84 -46.45
C LEU A 88 -28.80 -14.71 -46.38
N ALA A 89 -29.46 -14.43 -47.51
CA ALA A 89 -30.92 -14.26 -47.58
C ALA A 89 -31.74 -15.38 -46.92
N PRO A 90 -31.32 -16.67 -46.95
CA PRO A 90 -32.00 -17.73 -46.21
C PRO A 90 -32.06 -17.52 -44.69
N LEU A 91 -31.05 -16.90 -44.08
CA LEU A 91 -31.02 -16.60 -42.63
C LEU A 91 -31.97 -15.48 -42.24
N ALA A 92 -32.12 -14.46 -43.10
CA ALA A 92 -32.97 -13.30 -42.83
C ALA A 92 -34.47 -13.58 -43.06
N ARG A 93 -34.84 -14.72 -43.68
CA ARG A 93 -36.23 -15.01 -44.04
C ARG A 93 -37.09 -15.31 -42.82
N GLY A 94 -37.97 -14.36 -42.48
CA GLY A 94 -38.93 -14.46 -41.37
C GLY A 94 -38.34 -14.10 -40.01
N VAL A 95 -37.13 -13.53 -39.97
CA VAL A 95 -36.44 -13.10 -38.75
C VAL A 95 -36.38 -11.56 -38.76
N PRO A 96 -36.73 -10.88 -37.65
CA PRO A 96 -36.56 -9.43 -37.57
C PRO A 96 -35.08 -9.05 -37.68
N VAL A 97 -34.79 -7.96 -38.40
CA VAL A 97 -33.43 -7.44 -38.58
C VAL A 97 -33.34 -6.00 -38.09
N LEU A 98 -32.43 -5.75 -37.17
CA LEU A 98 -32.01 -4.39 -36.80
C LEU A 98 -30.68 -4.10 -37.49
N ALA A 99 -30.72 -3.23 -38.49
CA ALA A 99 -29.52 -2.80 -39.20
C ALA A 99 -29.05 -1.46 -38.64
N ILE A 100 -27.87 -1.42 -38.04
CA ILE A 100 -27.36 -0.26 -37.30
C ILE A 100 -26.16 0.36 -38.00
N ASN A 101 -25.95 1.66 -37.84
CA ASN A 101 -24.89 2.41 -38.52
C ASN A 101 -24.88 2.22 -40.05
N THR A 102 -26.06 2.16 -40.66
CA THR A 102 -26.23 2.00 -42.11
C THR A 102 -26.18 3.34 -42.84
N SER A 103 -26.08 3.28 -44.17
CA SER A 103 -26.16 4.49 -45.01
C SER A 103 -27.59 5.00 -45.20
N GLY A 104 -28.60 4.20 -44.82
CA GLY A 104 -30.02 4.50 -45.04
C GLY A 104 -30.47 4.31 -46.48
N LYS A 105 -29.73 3.51 -47.28
CA LYS A 105 -30.13 3.12 -48.64
C LYS A 105 -31.51 2.43 -48.62
N ALA A 106 -32.29 2.65 -49.67
CA ALA A 106 -33.56 1.96 -49.85
C ALA A 106 -33.33 0.44 -49.93
N LEU A 107 -34.17 -0.34 -49.25
CA LEU A 107 -34.06 -1.79 -49.25
C LEU A 107 -34.42 -2.35 -50.64
N PRO A 108 -33.72 -3.39 -51.13
CA PRO A 108 -34.05 -4.06 -52.38
C PRO A 108 -35.50 -4.58 -52.39
N VAL A 109 -36.13 -4.58 -53.58
CA VAL A 109 -37.48 -5.13 -53.78
C VAL A 109 -37.48 -6.62 -53.43
N GLY A 110 -38.37 -7.06 -52.53
CA GLY A 110 -38.42 -8.45 -52.03
C GLY A 110 -37.63 -8.72 -50.75
N SER A 111 -37.04 -7.70 -50.12
CA SER A 111 -36.42 -7.82 -48.78
C SER A 111 -37.42 -8.27 -47.70
N PRO A 112 -36.97 -8.97 -46.64
CA PRO A 112 -37.80 -9.34 -45.50
C PRO A 112 -38.62 -8.16 -44.95
N LEU A 113 -39.88 -8.42 -44.58
CA LEU A 113 -40.82 -7.37 -44.17
C LEU A 113 -40.41 -6.65 -42.87
N ALA A 114 -39.62 -7.26 -41.98
CA ALA A 114 -39.30 -6.73 -40.65
C ALA A 114 -37.84 -6.26 -40.52
N ILE A 115 -37.42 -5.31 -41.35
CA ILE A 115 -36.10 -4.66 -41.26
C ILE A 115 -36.26 -3.24 -40.78
N TRP A 116 -35.50 -2.85 -39.76
CA TRP A 116 -35.37 -1.45 -39.35
C TRP A 116 -33.92 -1.00 -39.50
N GLN A 117 -33.74 0.19 -40.06
CA GLN A 117 -32.42 0.76 -40.32
C GLN A 117 -32.17 1.96 -39.42
N GLN A 118 -31.09 1.96 -38.67
CA GLN A 118 -30.56 3.14 -37.99
C GLN A 118 -29.39 3.69 -38.81
N LYS A 119 -29.48 4.96 -39.19
CA LYS A 119 -28.42 5.64 -39.93
C LYS A 119 -27.22 5.91 -39.01
N ALA A 120 -26.00 5.74 -39.51
CA ALA A 120 -24.81 6.24 -38.82
C ALA A 120 -24.90 7.77 -38.72
N ASN A 121 -24.96 8.29 -37.49
CA ASN A 121 -25.15 9.73 -37.25
C ASN A 121 -23.92 10.31 -36.56
N VAL A 122 -22.94 10.65 -37.38
CA VAL A 122 -21.82 11.47 -36.97
C VAL A 122 -22.24 12.94 -37.15
N ASP A 123 -22.31 13.70 -36.07
CA ASP A 123 -22.77 15.10 -36.09
C ASP A 123 -21.62 16.06 -36.42
N PHE A 124 -21.13 15.97 -37.65
CA PHE A 124 -20.13 16.90 -38.17
C PHE A 124 -20.58 18.37 -38.11
N PRO A 125 -21.83 18.74 -38.49
CA PRO A 125 -22.31 20.12 -38.34
C PRO A 125 -22.24 20.63 -36.90
N GLY A 126 -22.63 19.81 -35.92
CA GLY A 126 -22.56 20.18 -34.51
C GLY A 126 -21.12 20.33 -34.01
N THR A 127 -20.21 19.44 -34.42
CA THR A 127 -18.77 19.58 -34.09
C THR A 127 -18.21 20.88 -34.68
N LEU A 128 -18.59 21.22 -35.90
CA LEU A 128 -18.16 22.44 -36.57
C LEU A 128 -18.70 23.70 -35.89
N ALA A 129 -20.00 23.71 -35.55
CA ALA A 129 -20.62 24.83 -34.84
C ALA A 129 -19.97 25.07 -33.47
N GLN A 130 -19.69 24.01 -32.72
CA GLN A 130 -19.00 24.12 -31.43
C GLN A 130 -17.54 24.54 -31.59
N ALA A 131 -16.85 24.05 -32.62
CA ALA A 131 -15.48 24.44 -32.94
C ALA A 131 -15.38 25.94 -33.26
N MET A 132 -16.30 26.46 -34.08
CA MET A 132 -16.37 27.88 -34.42
C MET A 132 -16.81 28.76 -33.24
N ALA A 133 -17.62 28.23 -32.32
CA ALA A 133 -17.98 28.95 -31.09
C ALA A 133 -16.76 29.13 -30.17
N LEU A 134 -15.95 28.09 -30.02
CA LEU A 134 -14.70 28.14 -29.26
C LEU A 134 -13.63 29.00 -29.94
N PHE A 135 -13.45 28.84 -31.25
CA PHE A 135 -12.42 29.51 -32.05
C PHE A 135 -13.04 30.30 -33.21
N PRO A 136 -13.60 31.50 -32.96
CA PRO A 136 -14.29 32.27 -33.99
C PRO A 136 -13.36 32.86 -35.07
N GLU A 137 -12.05 32.91 -34.82
CA GLU A 137 -11.05 33.46 -35.74
C GLU A 137 -10.60 32.46 -36.81
N THR A 138 -11.09 31.22 -36.76
CA THR A 138 -10.73 30.16 -37.71
C THR A 138 -11.12 30.53 -39.14
N LYS A 139 -10.17 30.43 -40.07
CA LYS A 139 -10.36 30.65 -41.51
C LYS A 139 -10.27 29.37 -42.31
N THR A 140 -9.52 28.39 -41.82
CA THR A 140 -9.27 27.12 -42.53
C THR A 140 -9.60 25.93 -41.65
N ILE A 141 -10.19 24.90 -42.25
CA ILE A 141 -10.49 23.65 -41.57
C ILE A 141 -9.91 22.52 -42.40
N VAL A 142 -8.94 21.84 -41.80
CA VAL A 142 -8.26 20.71 -42.41
C VAL A 142 -8.91 19.43 -41.90
N MET A 143 -9.30 18.57 -42.83
CA MET A 143 -9.96 17.32 -42.54
C MET A 143 -9.07 16.12 -42.90
N ALA A 144 -8.73 15.32 -41.90
CA ALA A 144 -8.02 14.06 -42.10
C ALA A 144 -9.02 12.95 -42.45
N VAL A 145 -9.06 12.52 -43.71
CA VAL A 145 -9.91 11.42 -44.21
C VAL A 145 -9.08 10.53 -45.12
N GLY A 146 -9.32 9.22 -45.09
CA GLY A 146 -8.63 8.26 -45.96
C GLY A 146 -9.20 8.14 -47.38
N ALA A 147 -8.57 7.28 -48.18
CA ALA A 147 -8.94 6.99 -49.57
C ALA A 147 -9.85 5.75 -49.73
N SER A 148 -10.20 5.04 -48.65
CA SER A 148 -11.10 3.88 -48.74
C SER A 148 -12.52 4.29 -49.13
N GLU A 149 -13.33 3.37 -49.67
CA GLU A 149 -14.72 3.67 -50.07
C GLU A 149 -15.57 4.17 -48.89
N ALA A 150 -15.38 3.60 -47.70
CA ALA A 150 -16.03 4.04 -46.47
C ALA A 150 -15.59 5.45 -46.05
N ASP A 151 -14.31 5.77 -46.17
CA ASP A 151 -13.76 7.09 -45.86
C ASP A 151 -14.28 8.15 -46.86
N GLN A 152 -14.36 7.80 -48.15
CA GLN A 152 -14.90 8.67 -49.21
C GLN A 152 -16.41 8.88 -49.08
N ALA A 153 -17.16 7.88 -48.61
CA ALA A 153 -18.57 8.03 -48.29
C ALA A 153 -18.78 9.02 -47.12
N LEU A 154 -17.94 8.93 -46.09
CA LEU A 154 -17.93 9.87 -44.97
C LEU A 154 -17.57 11.29 -45.45
N LYS A 155 -16.53 11.44 -46.29
CA LYS A 155 -16.14 12.71 -46.92
C LYS A 155 -17.31 13.36 -47.67
N ARG A 156 -18.05 12.62 -48.50
CA ARG A 156 -19.21 13.14 -49.24
C ARG A 156 -20.30 13.67 -48.29
N SER A 157 -20.60 12.92 -47.24
CA SER A 157 -21.57 13.34 -46.22
C SER A 157 -21.12 14.62 -45.51
N MET A 158 -19.81 14.75 -45.24
CA MET A 158 -19.23 15.94 -44.61
C MET A 158 -19.18 17.13 -45.55
N GLN A 159 -18.86 16.94 -46.83
CA GLN A 159 -18.87 17.99 -47.85
C GLN A 159 -20.28 18.58 -48.01
N GLN A 160 -21.31 17.73 -47.98
CA GLN A 160 -22.70 18.17 -47.99
C GLN A 160 -23.04 18.99 -46.73
N ALA A 161 -22.62 18.52 -45.56
CA ALA A 161 -22.79 19.25 -44.29
C ALA A 161 -22.02 20.59 -44.25
N ALA A 162 -20.85 20.64 -44.89
CA ALA A 162 -20.00 21.83 -44.97
C ALA A 162 -20.52 22.88 -45.95
N GLN A 163 -21.52 22.58 -46.79
CA GLN A 163 -22.11 23.57 -47.71
C GLN A 163 -22.66 24.79 -46.98
N ALA A 164 -23.23 24.62 -45.78
CA ALA A 164 -23.73 25.71 -44.95
C ALA A 164 -22.64 26.68 -44.48
N TRP A 165 -21.37 26.31 -44.63
CA TRP A 165 -20.20 27.08 -44.19
C TRP A 165 -19.33 27.58 -45.36
N GLN A 166 -19.79 27.36 -46.60
CA GLN A 166 -19.10 27.86 -47.79
C GLN A 166 -19.03 29.39 -47.78
N GLY A 167 -17.82 29.93 -47.97
CA GLY A 167 -17.57 31.38 -47.93
C GLY A 167 -17.27 31.94 -46.53
N ILE A 168 -17.45 31.14 -45.47
CA ILE A 168 -17.10 31.51 -44.08
C ILE A 168 -15.72 30.91 -43.72
N VAL A 169 -15.50 29.64 -44.06
CA VAL A 169 -14.24 28.91 -43.81
C VAL A 169 -13.80 28.14 -45.06
N PHE A 170 -12.49 28.06 -45.29
CA PHE A 170 -11.89 27.23 -46.33
C PHE A 170 -11.75 25.79 -45.83
N MET A 171 -12.27 24.83 -46.60
CA MET A 171 -12.25 23.41 -46.24
C MET A 171 -11.20 22.67 -47.07
N GLU A 172 -10.22 22.07 -46.41
CA GLU A 172 -9.18 21.27 -47.04
C GLU A 172 -9.29 19.79 -46.61
N TYR A 173 -9.12 18.86 -47.55
CA TYR A 173 -9.20 17.42 -47.30
C TYR A 173 -7.87 16.76 -47.62
N LEU A 174 -7.41 15.86 -46.73
CA LEU A 174 -6.09 15.21 -46.84
C LEU A 174 -6.10 13.87 -47.60
N ASP A 175 -7.20 13.50 -48.24
CA ASP A 175 -7.41 12.15 -48.79
C ASP A 175 -6.52 11.79 -49.99
N GLY A 176 -5.86 12.78 -50.61
CA GLY A 176 -4.87 12.57 -51.68
C GLY A 176 -3.43 12.39 -51.19
N LEU A 177 -3.20 12.30 -49.87
CA LEU A 177 -1.86 12.22 -49.27
C LEU A 177 -1.59 10.83 -48.69
N THR A 178 -0.31 10.45 -48.61
CA THR A 178 0.14 9.27 -47.86
C THR A 178 0.09 9.52 -46.35
N LEU A 179 0.05 8.46 -45.52
CA LEU A 179 0.03 8.61 -44.05
C LEU A 179 1.20 9.47 -43.54
N ALA A 180 2.39 9.33 -44.14
CA ALA A 180 3.57 10.14 -43.78
C ALA A 180 3.40 11.62 -44.18
N GLN A 181 2.83 11.89 -45.35
CA GLN A 181 2.54 13.25 -45.80
C GLN A 181 1.46 13.93 -44.95
N MET A 182 0.43 13.18 -44.52
CA MET A 182 -0.59 13.69 -43.60
C MET A 182 0.05 14.16 -42.28
N ARG A 183 0.94 13.35 -41.68
CA ARG A 183 1.67 13.73 -40.44
C ARG A 183 2.49 15.01 -40.63
N ALA A 184 3.28 15.06 -41.70
CA ALA A 184 4.16 16.19 -41.98
C ALA A 184 3.37 17.50 -42.18
N LYS A 185 2.20 17.41 -42.82
CA LYS A 185 1.32 18.57 -43.04
C LYS A 185 0.62 19.02 -41.76
N VAL A 186 0.07 18.08 -40.99
CA VAL A 186 -0.64 18.38 -39.73
C VAL A 186 0.28 19.03 -38.69
N ALA A 187 1.57 18.67 -38.68
CA ALA A 187 2.56 19.27 -37.77
C ALA A 187 2.90 20.75 -38.07
N ARG A 188 2.47 21.28 -39.23
CA ARG A 188 2.83 22.63 -39.71
C ARG A 188 1.62 23.44 -40.17
N LEU A 189 0.46 23.24 -39.54
CA LEU A 189 -0.75 23.95 -39.90
C LEU A 189 -0.68 25.43 -39.46
N PRO A 190 -1.24 26.37 -40.24
CA PRO A 190 -1.35 27.77 -39.82
C PRO A 190 -2.19 27.94 -38.55
N ALA A 191 -1.93 29.00 -37.76
CA ALA A 191 -2.62 29.21 -36.47
C ALA A 191 -4.13 29.51 -36.60
N ASP A 192 -4.61 29.97 -37.76
CA ASP A 192 -6.02 30.20 -38.07
C ASP A 192 -6.73 28.94 -38.60
N THR A 193 -6.12 27.76 -38.39
CA THR A 193 -6.62 26.48 -38.86
C THR A 193 -7.13 25.62 -37.71
N LEU A 194 -8.19 24.85 -37.96
CA LEU A 194 -8.61 23.75 -37.08
C LEU A 194 -8.45 22.40 -37.79
N LEU A 195 -8.08 21.37 -37.03
CA LEU A 195 -8.02 20.00 -37.53
C LEU A 195 -9.30 19.26 -37.14
N VAL A 196 -9.98 18.62 -38.08
CA VAL A 196 -11.03 17.65 -37.78
C VAL A 196 -10.59 16.26 -38.21
N THR A 197 -10.52 15.35 -37.25
CA THR A 197 -10.09 13.97 -37.48
C THR A 197 -11.28 13.10 -37.89
N GLY A 198 -11.29 12.65 -39.13
CA GLY A 198 -12.19 11.62 -39.64
C GLY A 198 -11.59 10.21 -39.46
N ASN A 199 -12.23 9.22 -40.09
CA ASN A 199 -11.66 7.88 -40.17
C ASN A 199 -10.65 7.83 -41.33
N VAL A 200 -9.41 7.44 -41.02
CA VAL A 200 -8.38 7.13 -42.01
C VAL A 200 -8.11 5.64 -41.91
N ASN A 201 -8.76 4.85 -42.75
CA ASN A 201 -8.51 3.40 -42.81
C ASN A 201 -7.39 3.06 -43.79
N ARG A 202 -7.31 3.80 -44.90
CA ARG A 202 -6.35 3.59 -45.98
C ARG A 202 -5.91 4.92 -46.57
N ASP A 203 -4.64 5.07 -46.94
CA ASP A 203 -4.16 6.24 -47.68
C ASP A 203 -4.21 6.05 -49.21
N VAL A 204 -3.72 7.03 -49.96
CA VAL A 204 -3.72 7.02 -51.43
C VAL A 204 -2.89 5.87 -52.04
N ASP A 205 -1.84 5.40 -51.34
CA ASP A 205 -0.96 4.32 -51.78
C ASP A 205 -1.43 2.93 -51.31
N GLY A 206 -2.52 2.88 -50.54
CA GLY A 206 -3.11 1.65 -50.05
C GLY A 206 -2.60 1.20 -48.68
N ALA A 207 -1.77 2.00 -48.01
CA ALA A 207 -1.28 1.69 -46.67
C ALA A 207 -2.43 1.75 -45.66
N ILE A 208 -2.53 0.72 -44.81
CA ILE A 208 -3.61 0.58 -43.82
C ILE A 208 -3.20 1.23 -42.50
N ALA A 209 -4.11 1.98 -41.90
CA ALA A 209 -3.94 2.55 -40.55
C ALA A 209 -5.11 2.16 -39.65
N THR A 210 -4.83 2.02 -38.35
CA THR A 210 -5.88 1.91 -37.34
C THR A 210 -6.47 3.30 -37.07
N PRO A 211 -7.74 3.57 -37.41
CA PRO A 211 -8.26 4.94 -37.43
C PRO A 211 -8.14 5.68 -36.10
N VAL A 212 -8.39 4.98 -34.98
CA VAL A 212 -8.31 5.57 -33.63
C VAL A 212 -6.87 5.93 -33.24
N GLN A 213 -5.90 5.06 -33.55
CA GLN A 213 -4.49 5.30 -33.24
C GLN A 213 -3.95 6.45 -34.09
N PHE A 214 -4.24 6.43 -35.40
CA PHE A 214 -3.78 7.46 -36.32
C PHE A 214 -4.43 8.82 -36.05
N ALA A 215 -5.71 8.87 -35.69
CA ALA A 215 -6.36 10.12 -35.27
C ALA A 215 -5.72 10.73 -34.02
N GLY A 216 -5.40 9.91 -33.00
CA GLY A 216 -4.68 10.38 -31.82
C GLY A 216 -3.22 10.76 -32.09
N GLU A 217 -2.56 10.09 -33.04
CA GLU A 217 -1.23 10.48 -33.53
C GLU A 217 -1.27 11.85 -34.19
N LEU A 218 -2.19 12.07 -35.14
CA LEU A 218 -2.36 13.37 -35.80
C LEU A 218 -2.71 14.48 -34.81
N ALA A 219 -3.59 14.21 -33.83
CA ALA A 219 -3.97 15.19 -32.82
C ALA A 219 -2.81 15.62 -31.92
N ARG A 220 -1.91 14.69 -31.56
CA ARG A 220 -0.71 15.00 -30.77
C ARG A 220 0.34 15.77 -31.57
N LEU A 221 0.48 15.45 -32.86
CA LEU A 221 1.39 16.14 -33.76
C LEU A 221 0.88 17.53 -34.18
N ALA A 222 -0.43 17.74 -34.17
CA ALA A 222 -1.05 18.99 -34.56
C ALA A 222 -0.60 20.16 -33.67
N ASN A 223 -0.19 21.24 -34.31
CA ASN A 223 0.08 22.53 -33.68
C ASN A 223 -1.18 23.43 -33.64
N VAL A 224 -2.36 22.85 -33.88
CA VAL A 224 -3.67 23.51 -33.87
C VAL A 224 -4.69 22.64 -33.13
N PRO A 225 -5.82 23.21 -32.64
CA PRO A 225 -6.84 22.43 -31.96
C PRO A 225 -7.44 21.35 -32.87
N ALA A 226 -7.45 20.12 -32.38
CA ALA A 226 -7.93 18.95 -33.10
C ALA A 226 -9.27 18.46 -32.55
N PHE A 227 -10.28 18.36 -33.40
CA PHE A 227 -11.63 17.90 -33.06
C PHE A 227 -11.86 16.46 -33.53
N GLY A 228 -12.71 15.76 -32.79
CA GLY A 228 -13.10 14.39 -33.07
C GLY A 228 -14.61 14.22 -33.11
N MET A 229 -15.04 13.01 -33.44
CA MET A 229 -16.45 12.66 -33.61
C MET A 229 -16.87 11.40 -32.85
N TYR A 230 -15.91 10.70 -32.24
CA TYR A 230 -16.12 9.49 -31.46
C TYR A 230 -15.42 9.59 -30.11
N ASN A 231 -16.05 9.08 -29.06
CA ASN A 231 -15.50 9.16 -27.70
C ASN A 231 -14.20 8.38 -27.54
N THR A 232 -13.95 7.36 -28.37
CA THR A 232 -12.67 6.62 -28.42
C THR A 232 -11.45 7.47 -28.77
N ASN A 233 -11.67 8.68 -29.29
CA ASN A 233 -10.61 9.61 -29.69
C ASN A 233 -10.36 10.68 -28.59
N VAL A 234 -11.30 10.91 -27.68
CA VAL A 234 -11.16 11.84 -26.55
C VAL A 234 -10.15 11.24 -25.55
N GLY A 235 -9.26 12.06 -24.97
CA GLY A 235 -8.15 11.56 -24.14
C GLY A 235 -6.88 11.18 -24.93
N LYS A 236 -6.87 11.32 -26.26
CA LYS A 236 -5.72 11.02 -27.13
C LYS A 236 -5.16 12.25 -27.86
N GLY A 237 -5.30 13.43 -27.24
CA GLY A 237 -4.90 14.72 -27.80
C GLY A 237 -5.98 15.43 -28.61
N ILE A 238 -7.16 14.82 -28.79
CA ILE A 238 -8.34 15.47 -29.36
C ILE A 238 -9.00 16.35 -28.30
N LEU A 239 -9.31 17.59 -28.69
CA LEU A 239 -9.96 18.60 -27.87
C LEU A 239 -11.40 18.22 -27.50
N GLY A 240 -12.19 17.76 -28.46
CA GLY A 240 -13.60 17.43 -28.24
C GLY A 240 -14.47 17.61 -29.48
N GLY A 241 -15.78 17.80 -29.27
CA GLY A 241 -16.76 18.10 -30.30
C GLY A 241 -18.17 17.59 -29.97
N SER A 242 -19.00 17.47 -31.00
CA SER A 242 -20.25 16.72 -30.94
C SER A 242 -19.93 15.22 -31.09
N ILE A 243 -19.72 14.55 -29.95
CA ILE A 243 -19.12 13.23 -29.89
C ILE A 243 -20.18 12.14 -29.85
N LEU A 244 -20.06 11.15 -30.75
CA LEU A 244 -20.83 9.92 -30.66
C LEU A 244 -20.28 9.03 -29.55
N HIS A 245 -21.09 8.80 -28.52
CA HIS A 245 -20.75 7.91 -27.40
C HIS A 245 -21.07 6.46 -27.77
N ILE A 246 -20.04 5.67 -28.13
CA ILE A 246 -20.20 4.31 -28.69
C ILE A 246 -20.92 3.37 -27.71
N GLU A 247 -20.61 3.45 -26.42
CA GLU A 247 -21.22 2.63 -25.36
C GLU A 247 -22.69 3.00 -25.17
N GLY A 248 -23.01 4.30 -25.23
CA GLY A 248 -24.39 4.79 -25.16
C GLY A 248 -25.22 4.33 -26.37
N ALA A 249 -24.62 4.37 -27.56
CA ALA A 249 -25.22 3.83 -28.78
C ALA A 249 -25.51 2.32 -28.66
N ALA A 250 -24.56 1.56 -28.11
CA ALA A 250 -24.72 0.12 -27.89
C ALA A 250 -25.85 -0.20 -26.91
N GLN A 251 -25.94 0.53 -25.80
CA GLN A 251 -27.03 0.39 -24.82
C GLN A 251 -28.41 0.69 -25.43
N GLN A 252 -28.51 1.75 -26.24
CA GLN A 252 -29.77 2.09 -26.92
C GLN A 252 -30.21 0.97 -27.86
N VAL A 253 -29.29 0.41 -28.66
CA VAL A 253 -29.62 -0.70 -29.57
C VAL A 253 -29.95 -1.97 -28.80
N ALA A 254 -29.32 -2.24 -27.65
CA ALA A 254 -29.68 -3.36 -26.78
C ALA A 254 -31.12 -3.22 -26.26
N GLN A 255 -31.52 -2.04 -25.79
CA GLN A 255 -32.90 -1.77 -25.39
C GLN A 255 -33.91 -2.00 -26.53
N MET A 256 -33.56 -1.57 -27.75
CA MET A 256 -34.40 -1.81 -28.93
C MET A 256 -34.47 -3.29 -29.30
N SER A 257 -33.36 -4.01 -29.15
CA SER A 257 -33.29 -5.46 -29.39
C SER A 257 -34.20 -6.22 -28.43
N LEU A 258 -34.19 -5.85 -27.15
CA LEU A 258 -35.09 -6.41 -26.13
C LEU A 258 -36.56 -6.10 -26.44
N ALA A 259 -36.87 -4.89 -26.89
CA ALA A 259 -38.24 -4.53 -27.29
C ALA A 259 -38.74 -5.39 -28.46
N VAL A 260 -37.91 -5.60 -29.49
CA VAL A 260 -38.22 -6.46 -30.64
C VAL A 260 -38.43 -7.91 -30.20
N LEU A 261 -37.55 -8.46 -29.35
CA LEU A 261 -37.70 -9.82 -28.79
C LEU A 261 -38.98 -9.97 -27.95
N ALA A 262 -39.42 -8.91 -27.27
CA ALA A 262 -40.67 -8.87 -26.53
C ALA A 262 -41.92 -8.65 -27.42
N GLY A 263 -41.76 -8.67 -28.75
CA GLY A 263 -42.86 -8.45 -29.71
C GLY A 263 -43.31 -6.99 -29.85
N LYS A 264 -42.59 -6.03 -29.27
CA LYS A 264 -42.88 -4.59 -29.34
C LYS A 264 -42.03 -3.96 -30.44
N ALA A 265 -42.59 -3.87 -31.64
CA ALA A 265 -41.90 -3.25 -32.77
C ALA A 265 -41.55 -1.78 -32.47
N PRO A 266 -40.28 -1.36 -32.68
CA PRO A 266 -39.83 0.00 -32.36
C PRO A 266 -40.42 1.06 -33.31
N ALA A 267 -40.83 0.66 -34.52
CA ALA A 267 -41.48 1.48 -35.52
C ALA A 267 -42.19 0.59 -36.57
N ALA A 268 -42.90 1.19 -37.52
CA ALA A 268 -43.43 0.45 -38.68
C ALA A 268 -42.28 -0.25 -39.44
N PRO A 269 -42.49 -1.45 -39.97
CA PRO A 269 -41.43 -2.16 -40.69
C PRO A 269 -40.94 -1.36 -41.91
N GLY A 270 -39.62 -1.30 -42.11
CA GLY A 270 -38.99 -0.46 -43.14
C GLY A 270 -38.76 1.01 -42.74
N ALA A 271 -39.27 1.46 -41.58
CA ALA A 271 -38.99 2.81 -41.09
C ALA A 271 -37.54 2.97 -40.64
N LEU A 272 -37.00 4.17 -40.88
CA LEU A 272 -35.71 4.58 -40.32
C LEU A 272 -35.86 4.83 -38.82
N LEU A 273 -35.00 4.20 -38.04
CA LEU A 273 -34.91 4.39 -36.60
C LEU A 273 -34.26 5.74 -36.30
N PRO A 274 -34.62 6.38 -35.17
CA PRO A 274 -34.00 7.63 -34.76
C PRO A 274 -32.49 7.42 -34.59
N PRO A 275 -31.65 8.34 -35.08
CA PRO A 275 -30.21 8.25 -34.90
C PRO A 275 -29.83 8.41 -33.43
N VAL A 276 -28.69 7.83 -33.06
CA VAL A 276 -28.07 8.12 -31.76
C VAL A 276 -27.71 9.60 -31.72
N ARG A 277 -28.04 10.27 -30.62
CA ARG A 277 -27.74 11.68 -30.40
C ARG A 277 -26.30 11.82 -29.90
N PRO A 278 -25.45 12.56 -30.59
CA PRO A 278 -24.13 12.89 -30.08
C PRO A 278 -24.22 13.80 -28.85
N VAL A 279 -23.19 13.75 -28.02
CA VAL A 279 -23.09 14.50 -26.77
C VAL A 279 -21.91 15.47 -26.89
N PRO A 280 -22.07 16.76 -26.54
CA PRO A 280 -20.94 17.66 -26.45
C PRO A 280 -19.97 17.13 -25.39
N MET A 281 -18.75 16.76 -25.81
CA MET A 281 -17.77 16.15 -24.94
C MET A 281 -16.38 16.68 -25.26
N TYR A 282 -15.65 17.08 -24.22
CA TYR A 282 -14.36 17.75 -24.34
C TYR A 282 -13.36 17.23 -23.31
N ASP A 283 -12.09 17.21 -23.71
CA ASP A 283 -10.97 16.92 -22.83
C ASP A 283 -10.57 18.19 -22.07
N TRP A 284 -10.58 18.12 -20.74
CA TRP A 284 -10.29 19.26 -19.88
C TRP A 284 -8.87 19.78 -20.05
N GLU A 285 -7.89 18.90 -20.20
CA GLU A 285 -6.48 19.29 -20.36
C GLU A 285 -6.27 20.00 -21.70
N GLN A 286 -6.92 19.51 -22.76
CA GLN A 286 -6.85 20.15 -24.07
C GLN A 286 -7.60 21.49 -24.10
N LEU A 287 -8.75 21.62 -23.40
CA LEU A 287 -9.44 22.91 -23.27
C LEU A 287 -8.55 23.96 -22.61
N GLN A 288 -7.78 23.57 -21.60
CA GLN A 288 -6.80 24.45 -20.96
C GLN A 288 -5.61 24.76 -21.87
N ARG A 289 -5.07 23.75 -22.57
CA ARG A 289 -3.93 23.90 -23.50
C ARG A 289 -4.21 24.94 -24.60
N TRP A 290 -5.44 25.00 -25.09
CA TRP A 290 -5.84 25.89 -26.17
C TRP A 290 -6.55 27.16 -25.71
N ASP A 291 -6.57 27.44 -24.40
CA ASP A 291 -7.22 28.60 -23.78
C ASP A 291 -8.68 28.79 -24.24
N ALA A 292 -9.42 27.68 -24.32
CA ALA A 292 -10.78 27.66 -24.83
C ALA A 292 -11.79 28.20 -23.79
N ASP A 293 -12.62 29.16 -24.20
CA ASP A 293 -13.68 29.73 -23.38
C ASP A 293 -14.85 28.74 -23.20
N ILE A 294 -14.86 28.06 -22.06
CA ILE A 294 -15.84 27.03 -21.70
C ILE A 294 -17.27 27.59 -21.65
N SER A 295 -17.45 28.90 -21.41
CA SER A 295 -18.78 29.50 -21.32
C SER A 295 -19.55 29.48 -22.66
N ARG A 296 -18.84 29.28 -23.77
CA ARG A 296 -19.40 29.18 -25.12
C ARG A 296 -19.86 27.77 -25.47
N LEU A 297 -19.57 26.78 -24.62
CA LEU A 297 -19.99 25.40 -24.82
C LEU A 297 -21.43 25.17 -24.36
N PRO A 298 -22.13 24.16 -24.92
CA PRO A 298 -23.46 23.79 -24.47
C PRO A 298 -23.50 23.46 -22.96
N PRO A 299 -24.60 23.76 -22.24
CA PRO A 299 -24.67 23.56 -20.78
C PRO A 299 -24.61 22.08 -20.36
N ASN A 300 -24.91 21.15 -21.26
CA ASN A 300 -24.84 19.70 -21.04
C ASN A 300 -23.50 19.08 -21.50
N THR A 301 -22.44 19.90 -21.60
CA THR A 301 -21.11 19.43 -21.99
C THR A 301 -20.49 18.52 -20.94
N LEU A 302 -20.02 17.35 -21.39
CA LEU A 302 -19.25 16.42 -20.57
C LEU A 302 -17.77 16.76 -20.65
N PHE A 303 -17.13 16.89 -19.49
CA PHE A 303 -15.69 17.14 -19.40
C PHE A 303 -14.96 15.85 -19.00
N PHE A 304 -14.10 15.38 -19.89
CA PHE A 304 -13.19 14.28 -19.64
C PHE A 304 -11.95 14.79 -18.89
N ASN A 305 -11.42 14.04 -17.92
CA ASN A 305 -10.24 14.41 -17.11
C ASN A 305 -10.33 15.74 -16.34
N ARG A 306 -11.52 16.21 -15.98
CA ARG A 306 -11.67 17.43 -15.14
C ARG A 306 -11.31 17.11 -13.67
N PRO A 307 -10.35 17.80 -13.04
CA PRO A 307 -10.00 17.55 -11.65
C PRO A 307 -11.17 17.87 -10.71
N PRO A 308 -11.44 17.04 -9.69
CA PRO A 308 -12.51 17.28 -8.74
C PRO A 308 -12.22 18.53 -7.90
N GLN A 309 -13.21 19.42 -7.78
CA GLN A 309 -13.10 20.59 -6.92
C GLN A 309 -13.53 20.21 -5.50
N LEU A 310 -12.58 20.17 -4.55
CA LEU A 310 -12.80 19.86 -3.13
C LEU A 310 -13.98 20.63 -2.50
N TRP A 311 -14.21 21.87 -2.95
CA TRP A 311 -15.32 22.69 -2.50
C TRP A 311 -16.70 22.12 -2.86
N HIS A 312 -16.84 21.51 -4.04
CA HIS A 312 -18.13 20.99 -4.49
C HIS A 312 -18.49 19.67 -3.80
N GLU A 313 -17.51 18.83 -3.49
CA GLU A 313 -17.74 17.54 -2.81
C GLU A 313 -17.81 17.67 -1.28
N HIS A 314 -17.05 18.59 -0.66
CA HIS A 314 -16.87 18.61 0.80
C HIS A 314 -17.27 19.93 1.49
N ARG A 315 -18.13 20.76 0.87
CA ARG A 315 -18.60 22.04 1.42
C ARG A 315 -19.04 21.96 2.88
N ALA A 316 -19.79 20.93 3.25
CA ALA A 316 -20.33 20.75 4.61
C ALA A 316 -19.22 20.50 5.64
N ALA A 317 -18.22 19.69 5.31
CA ALA A 317 -17.12 19.35 6.20
C ALA A 317 -16.26 20.60 6.51
N VAL A 318 -15.95 21.39 5.49
CA VAL A 318 -15.16 22.64 5.65
C VAL A 318 -15.89 23.64 6.55
N LEU A 319 -17.20 23.84 6.36
CA LEU A 319 -17.98 24.74 7.20
C LEU A 319 -18.09 24.25 8.66
N SER A 320 -18.22 22.93 8.88
CA SER A 320 -18.28 22.37 10.23
C SER A 320 -16.98 22.55 11.01
N ALA A 321 -15.81 22.38 10.37
CA ALA A 321 -14.51 22.57 11.02
C ALA A 321 -14.30 24.03 11.47
N GLY A 322 -14.70 24.99 10.64
CA GLY A 322 -14.61 26.42 10.97
C GLY A 322 -15.48 26.81 12.17
N ALA A 323 -16.68 26.24 12.31
CA ALA A 323 -17.58 26.52 13.42
C ALA A 323 -17.02 26.01 14.77
N VAL A 324 -16.40 24.82 14.78
CA VAL A 324 -15.78 24.24 15.99
C VAL A 324 -14.63 25.12 16.48
N PHE A 325 -13.78 25.59 15.57
CA PHE A 325 -12.65 26.45 15.91
C PHE A 325 -13.09 27.77 16.56
N LEU A 326 -14.15 28.39 16.02
CA LEU A 326 -14.69 29.65 16.56
C LEU A 326 -15.25 29.47 17.98
N ALA A 327 -15.97 28.37 18.23
CA ALA A 327 -16.53 28.07 19.54
C ALA A 327 -15.45 27.91 20.62
N MET A 328 -14.35 27.22 20.30
CA MET A 328 -13.21 27.05 21.21
C MET A 328 -12.54 28.40 21.57
N ALA A 329 -12.36 29.29 20.58
CA ALA A 329 -11.76 30.60 20.81
C ALA A 329 -12.61 31.51 21.72
N CYS A 330 -13.94 31.48 21.57
CA CYS A 330 -14.86 32.21 22.43
C CYS A 330 -14.83 31.70 23.88
N MET A 331 -14.80 30.38 24.07
CA MET A 331 -14.76 29.76 25.41
C MET A 331 -13.48 30.14 26.17
N LEU A 332 -12.32 30.11 25.49
CA LEU A 332 -11.03 30.49 26.10
C LEU A 332 -11.02 31.95 26.57
N SER A 333 -11.58 32.86 25.76
CA SER A 333 -11.65 34.29 26.07
C SER A 333 -12.54 34.59 27.28
N ALA A 334 -13.66 33.89 27.42
CA ALA A 334 -14.58 34.04 28.55
C ALA A 334 -13.92 33.64 29.89
N LEU A 335 -13.17 32.53 29.91
CA LEU A 335 -12.46 32.04 31.10
C LEU A 335 -11.39 33.03 31.58
N LEU A 336 -10.66 33.66 30.66
CA LEU A 336 -9.64 34.65 31.00
C LEU A 336 -10.23 35.93 31.60
N LEU A 337 -11.39 36.37 31.10
CA LEU A 337 -12.09 37.55 31.61
C LEU A 337 -12.66 37.32 33.01
N GLN A 338 -13.21 36.13 33.28
CA GLN A 338 -13.75 35.77 34.60
C GLN A 338 -12.65 35.78 35.67
N ARG A 339 -11.47 35.24 35.35
CA ARG A 339 -10.35 35.15 36.30
C ARG A 339 -9.78 36.51 36.72
N ARG A 340 -9.89 37.53 35.87
CA ARG A 340 -9.42 38.89 36.18
C ARG A 340 -10.33 39.68 37.11
N ARG A 341 -11.65 39.45 37.03
CA ARG A 341 -12.63 40.19 37.85
C ARG A 341 -12.59 39.78 39.32
N LEU A 342 -12.41 38.49 39.59
CA LEU A 342 -12.41 37.95 40.95
C LEU A 342 -11.21 38.46 41.78
N ARG A 343 -10.03 38.57 41.17
CA ARG A 343 -8.79 38.94 41.88
C ARG A 343 -8.70 40.40 42.34
N ARG A 344 -9.47 41.31 41.74
CA ARG A 344 -9.41 42.74 42.10
C ARG A 344 -10.34 43.07 43.27
N ALA A 345 -11.49 42.41 43.37
CA ALA A 345 -12.45 42.67 44.45
C ALA A 345 -11.96 42.19 45.83
N GLU A 346 -11.09 41.18 45.87
CA GLU A 346 -10.54 40.64 47.12
C GLU A 346 -9.32 41.40 47.66
N GLY A 347 -8.68 42.26 46.86
CA GLY A 347 -7.45 42.97 47.26
C GLY A 347 -7.71 44.12 48.23
N ASP A 348 -8.66 45.00 47.91
CA ASP A 348 -8.73 46.32 48.55
C ASP A 348 -9.43 46.31 49.93
N ALA A 349 -10.37 45.40 50.17
CA ALA A 349 -11.07 45.30 51.46
C ALA A 349 -10.22 44.61 52.55
N ARG A 350 -9.24 43.82 52.14
CA ARG A 350 -8.37 43.06 53.04
C ARG A 350 -7.27 43.93 53.67
N GLU A 351 -6.76 44.96 53.01
CA GLU A 351 -5.47 45.56 53.41
C GLU A 351 -5.47 46.51 54.64
N SER A 352 -6.60 47.09 55.04
CA SER A 352 -6.65 48.11 56.12
C SER A 352 -7.10 47.56 57.47
N GLU A 353 -8.22 46.83 57.52
CA GLU A 353 -8.74 46.24 58.76
C GLU A 353 -7.89 45.05 59.23
N GLN A 354 -7.29 44.32 58.29
CA GLN A 354 -6.36 43.25 58.63
C GLN A 354 -5.12 43.78 59.35
N ARG A 355 -4.63 45.00 59.13
CA ARG A 355 -3.30 45.34 59.64
C ARG A 355 -3.18 45.43 61.17
N PHE A 356 -4.19 45.99 61.85
CA PHE A 356 -4.16 46.18 63.31
C PHE A 356 -4.97 45.10 64.05
N ARG A 357 -6.04 44.60 63.43
CA ARG A 357 -6.80 43.46 63.96
C ARG A 357 -6.00 42.16 63.85
N ILE A 358 -5.20 41.94 62.79
CA ILE A 358 -4.36 40.73 62.69
C ILE A 358 -3.35 40.63 63.83
N LEU A 359 -2.72 41.73 64.24
CA LEU A 359 -1.64 41.64 65.22
C LEU A 359 -2.11 41.26 66.64
N VAL A 360 -3.38 41.52 66.99
CA VAL A 360 -3.94 41.23 68.33
C VAL A 360 -4.96 40.09 68.30
N GLU A 361 -5.75 39.95 67.21
CA GLU A 361 -6.66 38.80 67.01
C GLU A 361 -5.96 37.52 66.56
N HIS A 362 -4.82 37.63 65.85
CA HIS A 362 -3.96 36.48 65.50
C HIS A 362 -2.70 36.39 66.34
N ALA A 363 -2.68 37.00 67.53
CA ALA A 363 -1.82 36.48 68.57
C ALA A 363 -2.25 35.01 68.82
N PRO A 364 -1.33 34.02 68.69
CA PRO A 364 -1.68 32.60 68.78
C PRO A 364 -2.13 32.18 70.18
N GLU A 365 -1.81 32.99 71.20
CA GLU A 365 -2.36 32.83 72.54
C GLU A 365 -3.73 33.53 72.67
N ALA A 366 -4.67 32.86 73.32
CA ALA A 366 -5.86 33.46 73.89
C ALA A 366 -5.47 34.51 74.91
N ILE A 367 -5.84 35.76 74.65
CA ILE A 367 -5.54 36.90 75.49
C ILE A 367 -6.83 37.32 76.18
N VAL A 368 -6.88 37.16 77.50
CA VAL A 368 -7.88 37.81 78.35
C VAL A 368 -7.21 38.80 79.29
N VAL A 369 -7.91 39.88 79.62
CA VAL A 369 -7.43 40.91 80.53
C VAL A 369 -8.31 40.92 81.75
N TYR A 370 -7.72 40.66 82.91
CA TYR A 370 -8.37 40.56 84.19
C TYR A 370 -8.12 41.80 85.05
N ASP A 371 -9.17 42.31 85.70
CA ASP A 371 -9.08 43.42 86.65
C ASP A 371 -9.29 42.89 88.08
N LEU A 372 -8.26 43.01 88.92
CA LEU A 372 -8.24 42.49 90.29
C LEU A 372 -9.06 43.34 91.27
N ASP A 373 -9.32 44.61 90.95
CA ASP A 373 -10.09 45.50 91.83
C ASP A 373 -11.60 45.29 91.62
N LEU A 374 -11.99 44.90 90.41
CA LEU A 374 -13.37 44.60 90.02
C LEU A 374 -13.69 43.09 90.00
N ASP A 375 -12.67 42.25 90.20
CA ASP A 375 -12.73 40.79 90.23
C ASP A 375 -13.41 40.16 88.99
N ARG A 376 -13.10 40.68 87.79
CA ARG A 376 -13.67 40.20 86.51
C ARG A 376 -12.77 40.46 85.30
N PHE A 377 -13.02 39.75 84.20
CA PHE A 377 -12.37 40.07 82.92
C PHE A 377 -12.94 41.36 82.31
N ILE A 378 -12.07 42.19 81.75
CA ILE A 378 -12.42 43.50 81.14
C ILE A 378 -12.13 43.59 79.64
N ASP A 379 -11.28 42.70 79.09
CA ASP A 379 -11.10 42.56 77.64
C ASP A 379 -10.69 41.12 77.26
N ALA A 380 -10.93 40.74 76.01
CA ALA A 380 -10.55 39.43 75.46
C ALA A 380 -10.46 39.47 73.92
N ASN A 381 -9.37 38.92 73.36
CA ASN A 381 -9.27 38.69 71.92
C ASN A 381 -10.11 37.47 71.50
N SER A 382 -10.30 37.29 70.21
CA SER A 382 -11.05 36.16 69.66
C SER A 382 -10.34 34.84 69.94
N SER A 383 -9.01 34.81 70.04
CA SER A 383 -8.31 33.59 70.48
C SER A 383 -8.82 33.18 71.87
N ALA A 384 -9.06 34.09 72.81
CA ALA A 384 -9.65 33.78 74.10
C ALA A 384 -11.12 33.40 74.08
N GLN A 385 -11.96 34.11 73.33
CA GLN A 385 -13.37 33.75 73.20
C GLN A 385 -13.57 32.38 72.55
N ARG A 386 -12.79 32.08 71.52
CA ARG A 386 -12.83 30.79 70.82
C ARG A 386 -12.25 29.70 71.69
N MET A 387 -11.07 29.94 72.25
CA MET A 387 -10.40 28.97 73.09
C MET A 387 -11.27 28.61 74.29
N LEU A 388 -11.94 29.58 74.92
CA LEU A 388 -12.77 29.31 76.08
C LEU A 388 -14.24 29.01 75.73
N GLY A 389 -14.62 29.05 74.45
CA GLY A 389 -16.01 28.83 73.99
C GLY A 389 -17.06 29.76 74.62
N MET A 390 -16.61 30.76 75.37
CA MET A 390 -17.44 31.73 76.06
C MET A 390 -17.48 32.98 75.20
N SER A 391 -18.66 33.55 75.06
CA SER A 391 -18.77 34.85 74.39
C SER A 391 -17.92 35.86 75.14
N ARG A 392 -17.42 36.89 74.44
CA ARG A 392 -16.72 38.00 75.08
C ARG A 392 -17.48 38.48 76.31
N GLU A 393 -18.78 38.73 76.16
CA GLU A 393 -19.61 39.24 77.24
C GLU A 393 -19.75 38.24 78.40
N ALA A 394 -19.85 36.94 78.13
CA ALA A 394 -19.86 35.91 79.15
C ALA A 394 -18.51 35.74 79.85
N LEU A 395 -17.40 35.95 79.14
CA LEU A 395 -16.06 35.99 79.73
C LEU A 395 -15.90 37.22 80.62
N LEU A 396 -16.30 38.40 80.13
CA LEU A 396 -16.22 39.66 80.86
C LEU A 396 -17.15 39.70 82.10
N ALA A 397 -18.14 38.81 82.14
CA ALA A 397 -19.03 38.62 83.28
C ALA A 397 -18.57 37.53 84.26
N ARG A 398 -17.41 36.89 84.04
CA ARG A 398 -16.86 35.80 84.85
C ARG A 398 -15.50 36.13 85.46
N GLY A 399 -15.09 35.33 86.43
CA GLY A 399 -13.75 35.35 87.01
C GLY A 399 -12.88 34.19 86.49
N PRO A 400 -11.56 34.20 86.79
CA PRO A 400 -10.63 33.17 86.35
C PRO A 400 -10.97 31.77 86.88
N PHE A 401 -11.64 31.69 88.04
CA PHE A 401 -12.05 30.43 88.66
C PHE A 401 -13.12 29.67 87.88
N ASP A 402 -13.92 30.38 87.09
CA ASP A 402 -15.01 29.80 86.30
C ASP A 402 -14.52 29.11 85.01
N LEU A 403 -13.23 29.26 84.68
CA LEU A 403 -12.63 28.74 83.45
C LEU A 403 -11.98 27.37 83.62
N TYR A 404 -11.69 26.90 84.84
CA TYR A 404 -10.93 25.66 85.04
C TYR A 404 -11.80 24.49 85.52
N THR A 405 -11.27 23.27 85.37
CA THR A 405 -11.93 22.02 85.81
C THR A 405 -11.39 21.53 87.14
N GLY A 406 -12.14 20.67 87.83
CA GLY A 406 -11.67 20.06 89.09
C GLY A 406 -10.57 19.02 88.88
N GLU A 407 -10.52 18.37 87.71
CA GLU A 407 -9.50 17.39 87.34
C GLU A 407 -8.47 18.02 86.39
N GLN A 408 -7.35 18.42 86.96
CA GLN A 408 -6.22 19.00 86.23
C GLN A 408 -5.16 17.93 85.90
N PRO A 409 -4.34 18.11 84.85
CA PRO A 409 -3.35 17.12 84.42
C PRO A 409 -2.33 16.71 85.50
N ASP A 410 -2.14 17.55 86.52
CA ASP A 410 -1.19 17.38 87.64
C ASP A 410 -1.83 16.85 88.94
N GLY A 411 -3.16 16.72 89.00
CA GLY A 411 -3.90 16.09 90.11
C GLY A 411 -4.05 16.90 91.40
N LEU A 412 -3.68 18.19 91.45
CA LEU A 412 -3.70 19.05 92.65
C LEU A 412 -4.96 19.96 92.76
N PRO A 413 -5.39 20.39 93.99
CA PRO A 413 -6.55 21.27 94.16
C PRO A 413 -6.35 22.72 93.66
N LEU A 414 -7.29 23.22 92.85
CA LEU A 414 -7.19 24.48 92.07
C LEU A 414 -7.08 25.78 92.91
N GLY A 415 -7.78 25.88 94.05
CA GLY A 415 -7.95 27.15 94.79
C GLY A 415 -6.67 27.72 95.42
N LEU A 416 -5.86 26.87 96.08
CA LEU A 416 -4.63 27.28 96.75
C LEU A 416 -3.51 27.67 95.78
N MET A 417 -3.50 27.09 94.57
CA MET A 417 -2.47 27.38 93.55
C MET A 417 -2.73 28.70 92.81
N MET A 418 -3.99 29.04 92.54
CA MET A 418 -4.34 30.22 91.74
C MET A 418 -4.03 31.54 92.46
N GLU A 419 -4.33 31.61 93.76
CA GLU A 419 -4.08 32.81 94.58
C GLU A 419 -2.58 33.11 94.70
N GLU A 420 -1.75 32.07 94.86
CA GLU A 420 -0.30 32.21 94.88
C GLU A 420 0.26 32.59 93.50
N HIS A 421 -0.29 32.06 92.40
CA HIS A 421 0.10 32.46 91.04
C HIS A 421 -0.23 33.93 90.73
N LEU A 422 -1.41 34.43 91.13
CA LEU A 422 -1.80 35.82 90.92
C LEU A 422 -1.01 36.80 91.79
N ARG A 423 -0.74 36.45 93.06
CA ARG A 423 0.11 37.25 93.96
C ARG A 423 1.53 37.41 93.41
N ARG A 424 2.12 36.32 92.93
CA ARG A 424 3.47 36.32 92.31
C ARG A 424 3.49 37.09 90.99
N ALA A 425 2.46 36.95 90.15
CA ALA A 425 2.33 37.73 88.91
C ALA A 425 2.22 39.25 89.17
N MET A 426 1.57 39.67 90.27
CA MET A 426 1.47 41.09 90.65
C MET A 426 2.75 41.69 91.22
N LEU A 427 3.60 40.87 91.83
CA LEU A 427 4.97 41.22 92.19
C LEU A 427 5.92 41.26 90.96
N GLY A 428 5.44 40.81 89.79
CA GLY A 428 6.14 40.87 88.50
C GLY A 428 6.83 39.57 88.06
N GLU A 429 6.60 38.45 88.75
CA GLU A 429 7.17 37.14 88.36
C GLU A 429 6.37 36.46 87.24
N PRO A 430 7.01 35.91 86.17
CA PRO A 430 6.31 35.21 85.09
C PRO A 430 5.94 33.78 85.48
N ILE A 431 4.68 33.38 85.25
CA ILE A 431 4.15 32.04 85.56
C ILE A 431 3.73 31.32 84.26
N LEU A 432 4.06 30.02 84.12
CA LEU A 432 3.69 29.15 82.98
C LEU A 432 3.33 27.74 83.46
N VAL A 433 2.11 27.25 83.17
CA VAL A 433 1.62 25.93 83.63
C VAL A 433 0.63 25.27 82.66
N GLU A 434 0.62 23.94 82.55
CA GLU A 434 -0.37 23.19 81.74
C GLU A 434 -1.67 22.92 82.52
N ARG A 435 -2.82 23.23 81.94
CA ARG A 435 -4.13 23.17 82.59
C ARG A 435 -5.21 22.67 81.65
N ASN A 436 -6.15 21.93 82.21
CA ASN A 436 -7.40 21.59 81.55
C ASN A 436 -8.40 22.71 81.77
N VAL A 437 -8.67 23.42 80.69
CA VAL A 437 -9.57 24.57 80.68
C VAL A 437 -10.92 24.11 80.17
N ARG A 438 -11.99 24.65 80.77
CA ARG A 438 -13.36 24.34 80.44
C ARG A 438 -13.94 25.41 79.55
N ARG A 439 -14.56 24.99 78.46
CA ARG A 439 -15.31 25.88 77.60
C ARG A 439 -16.70 26.14 78.18
N ALA A 440 -17.38 27.16 77.67
CA ALA A 440 -18.73 27.54 78.11
C ALA A 440 -19.75 26.40 78.05
N ASP A 441 -19.60 25.52 77.06
CA ASP A 441 -20.46 24.37 76.81
C ASP A 441 -20.18 23.17 77.73
N GLY A 442 -19.17 23.30 78.60
CA GLY A 442 -18.73 22.25 79.52
C GLY A 442 -17.63 21.35 78.99
N SER A 443 -17.25 21.46 77.71
CA SER A 443 -16.14 20.68 77.14
C SER A 443 -14.79 21.09 77.72
N ILE A 444 -13.85 20.15 77.77
CA ILE A 444 -12.56 20.32 78.43
C ILE A 444 -11.46 20.13 77.40
N PHE A 445 -10.47 21.00 77.42
CA PHE A 445 -9.33 20.92 76.50
C PHE A 445 -8.04 21.36 77.20
N PRO A 446 -6.88 20.78 76.82
CA PRO A 446 -5.61 21.07 77.45
C PRO A 446 -5.01 22.37 76.93
N CYS A 447 -4.46 23.18 77.83
CA CYS A 447 -3.82 24.45 77.52
C CYS A 447 -2.55 24.66 78.31
N GLU A 448 -1.69 25.54 77.84
CA GLU A 448 -0.61 26.14 78.61
C GLU A 448 -0.99 27.59 78.97
N VAL A 449 -0.91 27.98 80.24
CA VAL A 449 -1.38 29.31 80.72
C VAL A 449 -0.22 30.16 81.22
N ARG A 450 -0.15 31.40 80.76
CA ARG A 450 0.84 32.43 81.09
C ARG A 450 0.19 33.69 81.65
N LEU A 451 0.70 34.23 82.77
CA LEU A 451 0.16 35.44 83.40
C LEU A 451 1.18 36.60 83.41
N VAL A 452 0.75 37.81 83.04
CA VAL A 452 1.59 39.01 82.96
C VAL A 452 0.84 40.26 83.44
N ARG A 453 1.45 41.11 84.26
CA ARG A 453 0.88 42.40 84.70
C ARG A 453 0.77 43.40 83.54
N LEU A 454 -0.37 44.09 83.41
CA LEU A 454 -0.51 45.26 82.53
C LEU A 454 -0.32 46.55 83.33
N PRO A 455 0.66 47.41 82.96
CA PRO A 455 0.89 48.66 83.67
C PRO A 455 -0.18 49.68 83.28
N MET A 456 -1.14 49.94 84.16
CA MET A 456 -2.14 51.00 83.99
C MET A 456 -2.27 51.78 85.32
N GLU A 457 -2.27 53.11 85.26
CA GLU A 457 -2.35 53.94 86.47
C GLU A 457 -3.72 53.82 87.14
N GLY A 458 -3.73 53.52 88.44
CA GLY A 458 -4.95 53.47 89.26
C GLY A 458 -5.81 52.21 89.12
N ARG A 459 -5.38 51.19 88.35
CA ARG A 459 -6.08 49.89 88.25
C ARG A 459 -5.11 48.72 88.24
N ARG A 460 -5.45 47.64 88.94
CA ARG A 460 -4.63 46.41 88.99
C ARG A 460 -5.08 45.42 87.92
N LEU A 461 -4.42 45.45 86.76
CA LEU A 461 -4.73 44.60 85.60
C LEU A 461 -3.69 43.51 85.33
N VAL A 462 -4.16 42.31 84.95
CA VAL A 462 -3.34 41.16 84.53
C VAL A 462 -3.82 40.66 83.17
N ARG A 463 -2.90 40.55 82.20
CA ARG A 463 -3.13 39.82 80.95
C ARG A 463 -2.82 38.35 81.17
N SER A 464 -3.78 37.48 80.87
CA SER A 464 -3.56 36.04 80.77
C SER A 464 -3.46 35.66 79.29
N GLY A 465 -2.34 35.04 78.92
CA GLY A 465 -2.12 34.36 77.65
C GLY A 465 -2.36 32.87 77.85
N ILE A 466 -3.33 32.29 77.17
CA ILE A 466 -3.68 30.87 77.25
C ILE A 466 -3.38 30.28 75.87
N VAL A 467 -2.62 29.21 75.78
CA VAL A 467 -2.27 28.56 74.51
C VAL A 467 -2.91 27.19 74.51
N ASP A 468 -3.85 26.98 73.60
CA ASP A 468 -4.47 25.68 73.41
C ASP A 468 -3.43 24.74 72.80
N ILE A 469 -3.10 23.67 73.50
CA ILE A 469 -2.17 22.65 73.00
C ILE A 469 -2.91 21.48 72.34
N SER A 470 -4.23 21.62 72.15
CA SER A 470 -5.06 20.65 71.43
C SER A 470 -4.60 20.52 69.98
N GLU A 471 -4.32 21.62 69.27
CA GLU A 471 -3.87 21.58 67.87
C GLU A 471 -2.50 20.89 67.73
N ARG A 472 -1.59 21.02 68.69
CA ARG A 472 -0.35 20.23 68.69
C ARG A 472 -0.61 18.72 68.85
N LYS A 473 -1.59 18.35 69.68
CA LYS A 473 -2.07 16.97 69.84
C LYS A 473 -2.90 16.50 68.64
N GLN A 474 -3.59 17.43 67.96
CA GLN A 474 -4.42 17.20 66.79
C GLN A 474 -3.61 17.18 65.50
N SER A 475 -2.49 17.90 65.37
CA SER A 475 -1.59 17.90 64.22
C SER A 475 -0.84 16.56 64.10
N GLU A 476 -0.56 15.89 65.22
CA GLU A 476 -0.16 14.48 65.21
C GLU A 476 -1.26 13.56 64.64
N GLN A 477 -2.53 13.94 64.81
CA GLN A 477 -3.71 13.25 64.27
C GLN A 477 -4.08 13.70 62.84
N GLU A 478 -3.83 14.95 62.45
CA GLU A 478 -4.01 15.50 61.12
C GLU A 478 -2.90 15.03 60.19
N LEU A 479 -1.67 14.78 60.67
CA LEU A 479 -0.63 14.11 59.89
C LEU A 479 -1.09 12.73 59.40
N LEU A 480 -1.88 12.01 60.21
CA LEU A 480 -2.53 10.76 59.80
C LEU A 480 -3.64 11.02 58.76
N GLY A 481 -4.48 12.06 58.94
CA GLY A 481 -5.51 12.43 57.97
C GLY A 481 -4.96 12.98 56.63
N TYR A 482 -3.83 13.68 56.65
CA TYR A 482 -3.15 14.23 55.48
C TYR A 482 -2.50 13.10 54.66
N ARG A 483 -2.00 12.06 55.33
CA ARG A 483 -1.53 10.82 54.68
C ARG A 483 -2.67 10.14 53.94
N ASP A 484 -3.83 10.00 54.57
CA ASP A 484 -4.98 9.32 53.98
C ASP A 484 -5.58 10.14 52.81
N HIS A 485 -5.59 11.48 52.89
CA HIS A 485 -5.98 12.36 51.78
C HIS A 485 -4.98 12.35 50.61
N LEU A 486 -3.68 12.25 50.91
CA LEU A 486 -2.64 12.08 49.88
C LEU A 486 -2.78 10.73 49.17
N GLU A 487 -3.10 9.65 49.89
CA GLU A 487 -3.43 8.35 49.28
C GLU A 487 -4.64 8.45 48.34
N GLU A 488 -5.69 9.17 48.73
CA GLU A 488 -6.88 9.39 47.89
C GLU A 488 -6.54 10.20 46.61
N LEU A 489 -5.74 11.26 46.73
CA LEU A 489 -5.26 12.06 45.59
C LEU A 489 -4.35 11.27 44.65
N VAL A 490 -3.48 10.42 45.20
CA VAL A 490 -2.64 9.50 44.41
C VAL A 490 -3.54 8.49 43.70
N GLN A 491 -4.54 7.90 44.35
CA GLN A 491 -5.48 7.00 43.69
C GLN A 491 -6.27 7.69 42.57
N GLN A 492 -6.75 8.92 42.77
CA GLN A 492 -7.46 9.68 41.73
C GLN A 492 -6.55 10.01 40.53
N ARG A 493 -5.29 10.43 40.78
CA ARG A 493 -4.30 10.72 39.73
C ARG A 493 -3.88 9.46 38.98
N THR A 494 -3.67 8.34 39.70
CA THR A 494 -3.34 7.05 39.09
C THR A 494 -4.50 6.53 38.25
N ALA A 495 -5.75 6.70 38.69
CA ALA A 495 -6.93 6.35 37.89
C ALA A 495 -7.04 7.21 36.62
N ALA A 496 -6.89 8.53 36.73
CA ALA A 496 -6.94 9.44 35.57
C ALA A 496 -5.79 9.16 34.58
N LEU A 497 -4.59 8.89 35.08
CA LEU A 497 -3.44 8.52 34.25
C LEU A 497 -3.66 7.15 33.58
N SER A 498 -4.22 6.18 34.30
CA SER A 498 -4.57 4.87 33.75
C SER A 498 -5.58 5.00 32.61
N VAL A 499 -6.62 5.85 32.74
CA VAL A 499 -7.56 6.12 31.64
C VAL A 499 -6.84 6.74 30.45
N ALA A 500 -6.01 7.77 30.65
CA ALA A 500 -5.29 8.43 29.56
C ALA A 500 -4.28 7.49 28.85
N VAL A 501 -3.58 6.64 29.61
CA VAL A 501 -2.69 5.61 29.05
C VAL A 501 -3.50 4.59 28.26
N THR A 502 -4.64 4.12 28.78
CA THR A 502 -5.50 3.16 28.09
C THR A 502 -6.07 3.75 26.79
N GLU A 503 -6.46 5.03 26.80
CA GLU A 503 -6.90 5.74 25.59
C GLU A 503 -5.77 5.87 24.57
N ALA A 504 -4.57 6.28 24.99
CA ALA A 504 -3.40 6.38 24.11
C ALA A 504 -2.99 5.02 23.52
N GLU A 505 -2.98 3.96 24.34
CA GLU A 505 -2.72 2.59 23.89
C GLU A 505 -3.80 2.09 22.93
N SER A 506 -5.07 2.41 23.18
CA SER A 506 -6.18 2.06 22.28
C SER A 506 -6.05 2.74 20.92
N ALA A 507 -5.64 4.02 20.90
CA ALA A 507 -5.40 4.78 19.68
C ALA A 507 -4.20 4.23 18.88
N ASN A 508 -3.09 3.91 19.56
CA ASN A 508 -1.94 3.27 18.93
C ASN A 508 -2.27 1.87 18.39
N ARG A 509 -3.08 1.10 19.13
CA ARG A 509 -3.55 -0.22 18.71
C ARG A 509 -4.45 -0.11 17.48
N ALA A 510 -5.35 0.87 17.45
CA ALA A 510 -6.22 1.14 16.29
C ALA A 510 -5.41 1.56 15.05
N LYS A 511 -4.42 2.46 15.20
CA LYS A 511 -3.48 2.86 14.14
C LYS A 511 -2.75 1.65 13.55
N SER A 512 -2.25 0.76 14.40
CA SER A 512 -1.50 -0.43 13.99
C SER A 512 -2.39 -1.44 13.25
N VAL A 513 -3.61 -1.69 13.75
CA VAL A 513 -4.58 -2.59 13.09
C VAL A 513 -5.04 -2.02 11.76
N PHE A 514 -5.26 -0.71 11.68
CA PHE A 514 -5.61 -0.03 10.44
C PHE A 514 -4.51 -0.18 9.38
N LEU A 515 -3.25 0.04 9.74
CA LEU A 515 -2.12 -0.11 8.81
C LEU A 515 -1.93 -1.56 8.35
N ALA A 516 -2.07 -2.54 9.25
CA ALA A 516 -1.99 -3.96 8.91
C ALA A 516 -3.08 -4.38 7.90
N ASN A 517 -4.34 -4.00 8.16
CA ASN A 517 -5.46 -4.30 7.26
C ASN A 517 -5.30 -3.59 5.91
N MET A 518 -4.94 -2.30 5.92
CA MET A 518 -4.74 -1.53 4.69
C MET A 518 -3.61 -2.07 3.82
N SER A 519 -2.52 -2.57 4.40
CA SER A 519 -1.47 -3.18 3.59
C SER A 519 -1.94 -4.39 2.81
N HIS A 520 -2.76 -5.25 3.43
CA HIS A 520 -3.32 -6.42 2.76
C HIS A 520 -4.25 -6.03 1.59
N GLU A 521 -5.07 -5.00 1.80
CA GLU A 521 -5.97 -4.41 0.81
C GLU A 521 -5.22 -3.70 -0.32
N LEU A 522 -4.03 -3.13 -0.05
CA LEU A 522 -3.18 -2.49 -1.07
C LEU A 522 -2.32 -3.50 -1.84
N ARG A 523 -1.87 -4.58 -1.18
CA ARG A 523 -1.02 -5.62 -1.78
C ARG A 523 -1.76 -6.40 -2.87
N THR A 524 -3.02 -6.70 -2.65
CA THR A 524 -3.83 -7.53 -3.57
C THR A 524 -3.99 -6.90 -4.97
N PRO A 525 -4.43 -5.63 -5.12
CA PRO A 525 -4.48 -4.98 -6.43
C PRO A 525 -3.08 -4.76 -7.01
N LEU A 526 -2.08 -4.47 -6.17
CA LEU A 526 -0.71 -4.23 -6.64
C LEU A 526 -0.04 -5.48 -7.22
N ASN A 527 -0.20 -6.63 -6.57
CA ASN A 527 0.26 -7.92 -7.08
C ASN A 527 -0.45 -8.30 -8.38
N SER A 528 -1.72 -7.93 -8.53
CA SER A 528 -2.45 -8.13 -9.78
C SER A 528 -1.88 -7.26 -10.91
N VAL A 529 -1.60 -5.98 -10.64
CA VAL A 529 -0.96 -5.06 -11.61
C VAL A 529 0.45 -5.57 -12.01
N ILE A 530 1.23 -6.05 -11.06
CA ILE A 530 2.56 -6.64 -11.33
C ILE A 530 2.43 -7.94 -12.13
N GLY A 531 1.50 -8.82 -11.75
CA GLY A 531 1.28 -10.11 -12.41
C GLY A 531 0.80 -9.95 -13.85
N PHE A 532 -0.17 -9.07 -14.10
CA PHE A 532 -0.63 -8.78 -15.46
C PHE A 532 0.44 -8.07 -16.29
N SER A 533 1.25 -7.18 -15.69
CA SER A 533 2.32 -6.52 -16.45
C SER A 533 3.42 -7.49 -16.86
N GLN A 534 3.74 -8.49 -16.02
CA GLN A 534 4.63 -9.61 -16.36
C GLN A 534 4.05 -10.50 -17.45
N MET A 535 2.80 -10.94 -17.32
CA MET A 535 2.13 -11.79 -18.32
C MET A 535 2.05 -11.12 -19.69
N MET A 536 1.84 -9.80 -19.73
CA MET A 536 1.87 -9.04 -20.97
C MET A 536 3.29 -8.95 -21.53
N ALA A 537 4.30 -8.73 -20.68
CA ALA A 537 5.70 -8.64 -21.12
C ALA A 537 6.22 -9.94 -21.77
N ASP A 538 5.68 -11.10 -21.36
CA ASP A 538 6.01 -12.42 -21.90
C ASP A 538 5.30 -12.74 -23.23
N SER A 539 4.41 -11.87 -23.73
CA SER A 539 3.73 -12.06 -25.01
C SER A 539 4.65 -11.82 -26.21
N SER A 540 4.65 -12.76 -27.16
CA SER A 540 5.44 -12.69 -28.40
C SER A 540 4.91 -11.70 -29.45
N SER A 541 3.77 -11.04 -29.19
CA SER A 541 3.11 -10.12 -30.13
C SER A 541 3.29 -8.63 -29.81
N MET A 542 4.12 -8.25 -28.83
CA MET A 542 4.26 -6.86 -28.36
C MET A 542 5.45 -6.12 -28.97
N PHE A 543 5.27 -4.81 -29.19
CA PHE A 543 6.33 -3.91 -29.66
C PHE A 543 7.30 -3.55 -28.53
N GLU A 544 8.56 -3.22 -28.86
CA GLU A 544 9.62 -2.94 -27.87
C GLU A 544 9.30 -1.74 -26.95
N GLU A 545 8.59 -0.73 -27.44
CA GLU A 545 8.16 0.42 -26.64
C GLU A 545 7.12 0.02 -25.58
N GLU A 546 6.26 -0.96 -25.88
CA GLU A 546 5.25 -1.48 -24.96
C GLU A 546 5.90 -2.35 -23.88
N LYS A 547 6.91 -3.16 -24.24
CA LYS A 547 7.73 -3.90 -23.27
C LYS A 547 8.49 -2.96 -22.33
N HIS A 548 9.02 -1.85 -22.86
CA HIS A 548 9.68 -0.83 -22.03
C HIS A 548 8.70 -0.19 -21.03
N ASN A 549 7.51 0.20 -21.48
CA ASN A 549 6.47 0.75 -20.60
C ASN A 549 5.99 -0.25 -19.55
N LEU A 550 5.84 -1.52 -19.90
CA LEU A 550 5.53 -2.58 -18.95
C LEU A 550 6.63 -2.79 -17.92
N ALA A 551 7.91 -2.73 -18.32
CA ALA A 551 9.04 -2.80 -17.41
C ALA A 551 9.04 -1.63 -16.41
N ILE A 552 8.66 -0.42 -16.85
CA ILE A 552 8.49 0.74 -15.96
C ILE A 552 7.36 0.50 -14.95
N ILE A 553 6.18 0.06 -15.42
CA ILE A 553 5.03 -0.26 -14.55
C ILE A 553 5.40 -1.33 -13.53
N ASN A 554 6.11 -2.37 -13.98
CA ASN A 554 6.53 -3.47 -13.12
C ASN A 554 7.52 -3.01 -12.05
N ARG A 555 8.51 -2.17 -12.42
CA ARG A 555 9.47 -1.57 -11.48
C ARG A 555 8.78 -0.65 -10.48
N ALA A 556 7.84 0.18 -10.93
CA ALA A 556 7.06 1.06 -10.06
C ALA A 556 6.18 0.27 -9.08
N GLY A 557 5.56 -0.81 -9.53
CA GLY A 557 4.78 -1.72 -8.69
C GLY A 557 5.61 -2.38 -7.59
N HIS A 558 6.78 -2.94 -7.95
CA HIS A 558 7.70 -3.52 -6.97
C HIS A 558 8.24 -2.49 -5.96
N HIS A 559 8.47 -1.26 -6.41
CA HIS A 559 8.90 -0.18 -5.54
C HIS A 559 7.81 0.18 -4.50
N LEU A 560 6.54 0.28 -4.93
CA LEU A 560 5.42 0.55 -4.03
C LEU A 560 5.20 -0.60 -3.03
N LEU A 561 5.39 -1.85 -3.47
CA LEU A 561 5.28 -3.01 -2.59
C LEU A 561 6.35 -2.97 -1.49
N THR A 562 7.58 -2.62 -1.86
CA THR A 562 8.68 -2.41 -0.90
C THR A 562 8.34 -1.30 0.10
N LEU A 563 7.82 -0.16 -0.37
CA LEU A 563 7.39 0.95 0.48
C LEU A 563 6.33 0.55 1.50
N ILE A 564 5.30 -0.18 1.06
CA ILE A 564 4.23 -0.66 1.94
C ILE A 564 4.79 -1.61 2.99
N ASN A 565 5.70 -2.50 2.61
CA ASN A 565 6.34 -3.43 3.53
C ASN A 565 7.21 -2.69 4.56
N ASP A 566 8.00 -1.70 4.13
CA ASP A 566 8.83 -0.86 5.01
C ASP A 566 7.97 -0.13 6.05
N ILE A 567 6.84 0.47 5.63
CA ILE A 567 5.89 1.15 6.53
C ILE A 567 5.29 0.18 7.55
N LEU A 568 4.94 -1.03 7.11
CA LEU A 568 4.44 -2.06 8.01
C LEU A 568 5.49 -2.49 9.04
N GLU A 569 6.73 -2.70 8.61
CA GLU A 569 7.82 -3.07 9.52
C GLU A 569 8.03 -1.99 10.58
N LEU A 570 8.09 -0.71 10.17
CA LEU A 570 8.19 0.41 11.10
C LEU A 570 7.00 0.45 12.09
N SER A 571 5.77 0.27 11.60
CA SER A 571 4.58 0.25 12.46
C SER A 571 4.61 -0.91 13.47
N LYS A 572 5.15 -2.07 13.11
CA LYS A 572 5.29 -3.22 14.04
C LYS A 572 6.35 -2.96 15.11
N ILE A 573 7.41 -2.24 14.76
CA ILE A 573 8.46 -1.80 15.70
C ILE A 573 7.89 -0.79 16.69
N GLU A 574 7.24 0.28 16.20
CA GLU A 574 6.65 1.33 17.05
C GLU A 574 5.60 0.76 18.02
N ALA A 575 4.86 -0.25 17.59
CA ALA A 575 3.86 -0.95 18.40
C ALA A 575 4.45 -2.00 19.36
N GLY A 576 5.77 -2.21 19.37
CA GLY A 576 6.44 -3.22 20.20
C GLY A 576 6.09 -4.67 19.85
N ARG A 577 5.56 -4.93 18.65
CA ARG A 577 5.09 -6.27 18.22
C ARG A 577 6.14 -7.06 17.44
N MET A 578 7.29 -6.49 17.14
CA MET A 578 8.38 -7.23 16.50
C MET A 578 9.07 -8.14 17.50
N HIS A 579 9.21 -9.43 17.15
CA HIS A 579 9.96 -10.41 17.89
C HIS A 579 11.16 -10.89 17.05
N LEU A 580 12.36 -10.92 17.63
CA LEU A 580 13.55 -11.47 16.99
C LEU A 580 13.54 -13.00 17.03
N GLN A 581 13.87 -13.63 15.90
CA GLN A 581 14.00 -15.08 15.79
C GLN A 581 15.48 -15.49 15.89
N ALA A 582 16.02 -15.47 17.11
CA ALA A 582 17.42 -15.82 17.34
C ALA A 582 17.68 -17.32 17.14
N GLY A 583 18.35 -17.68 16.04
CA GLY A 583 18.73 -19.04 15.67
C GLY A 583 20.24 -19.17 15.38
N PRO A 584 20.75 -20.39 15.16
CA PRO A 584 22.14 -20.61 14.77
C PRO A 584 22.39 -20.07 13.35
N VAL A 585 23.34 -19.15 13.21
CA VAL A 585 23.68 -18.48 11.94
C VAL A 585 25.16 -18.66 11.64
N ASP A 586 25.46 -19.12 10.42
CA ASP A 586 26.81 -19.05 9.83
C ASP A 586 27.05 -17.64 9.27
N LEU A 587 27.83 -16.85 10.01
CA LEU A 587 28.17 -15.48 9.62
C LEU A 587 29.01 -15.42 8.35
N ASN A 588 29.86 -16.41 8.10
CA ASN A 588 30.66 -16.41 6.87
C ASN A 588 29.76 -16.61 5.66
N GLY A 589 28.91 -17.63 5.67
CA GLY A 589 27.93 -17.88 4.62
C GLY A 589 27.00 -16.68 4.38
N LEU A 590 26.47 -16.07 5.44
CA LEU A 590 25.58 -14.92 5.33
C LEU A 590 26.27 -13.72 4.67
N LEU A 591 27.52 -13.40 5.06
CA LEU A 591 28.25 -12.27 4.50
C LEU A 591 28.62 -12.51 3.03
N ASP A 592 28.98 -13.74 2.65
CA ASP A 592 29.25 -14.10 1.26
C ASP A 592 27.99 -13.95 0.41
N GLU A 593 26.86 -14.46 0.89
CA GLU A 593 25.58 -14.38 0.19
C GLU A 593 25.11 -12.93 0.00
N VAL A 594 25.24 -12.11 1.04
CA VAL A 594 24.89 -10.68 0.96
C VAL A 594 25.78 -9.94 -0.04
N LEU A 595 27.08 -10.20 -0.04
CA LEU A 595 28.00 -9.54 -0.97
C LEU A 595 27.75 -9.97 -2.42
N GLU A 596 27.46 -11.26 -2.66
CA GLU A 596 27.10 -11.78 -3.99
C GLU A 596 25.79 -11.17 -4.52
N MET A 597 24.75 -11.08 -3.66
CA MET A 597 23.49 -10.42 -4.03
C MET A 597 23.70 -8.96 -4.45
N VAL A 598 24.63 -8.26 -3.80
CA VAL A 598 24.97 -6.87 -4.09
C VAL A 598 25.84 -6.76 -5.35
N ARG A 599 26.79 -7.70 -5.57
CA ARG A 599 27.61 -7.79 -6.80
C ARG A 599 26.77 -7.92 -8.05
N MET A 600 25.75 -8.79 -8.02
CA MET A 600 24.85 -8.96 -9.17
C MET A 600 24.09 -7.69 -9.56
N ARG A 601 23.88 -6.76 -8.61
CA ARG A 601 23.22 -5.47 -8.87
C ARG A 601 24.18 -4.38 -9.35
N SER A 602 25.49 -4.57 -9.22
CA SER A 602 26.51 -3.54 -9.48
C SER A 602 27.48 -3.89 -10.61
N SER A 603 27.28 -5.01 -11.33
CA SER A 603 28.21 -5.50 -12.36
C SER A 603 28.51 -4.49 -13.48
N ASP A 604 27.60 -3.54 -13.70
CA ASP A 604 27.69 -2.54 -14.77
C ASP A 604 28.38 -1.23 -14.34
N GLN A 605 28.71 -1.06 -13.05
CA GLN A 605 29.14 0.24 -12.49
C GLN A 605 30.64 0.34 -12.15
N GLY A 606 31.43 -0.72 -12.30
CA GLY A 606 32.88 -0.67 -12.07
C GLY A 606 33.30 -0.38 -10.62
N ILE A 607 32.43 -0.65 -9.64
CA ILE A 607 32.66 -0.41 -8.20
C ILE A 607 33.33 -1.64 -7.57
N ALA A 608 34.43 -1.46 -6.85
CA ALA A 608 35.14 -2.55 -6.18
C ALA A 608 34.47 -2.94 -4.85
N LEU A 609 33.96 -4.18 -4.75
CA LEU A 609 33.33 -4.72 -3.54
C LEU A 609 34.31 -5.61 -2.76
N ARG A 610 34.67 -5.19 -1.54
CA ARG A 610 35.63 -5.87 -0.65
C ARG A 610 34.96 -6.40 0.61
N LEU A 611 35.48 -7.52 1.11
CA LEU A 611 35.02 -8.16 2.33
C LEU A 611 36.21 -8.46 3.24
N GLU A 612 36.17 -7.91 4.45
CA GLU A 612 37.20 -8.08 5.46
C GLU A 612 36.61 -8.82 6.67
N ARG A 613 37.31 -9.87 7.14
CA ARG A 613 36.83 -10.72 8.24
C ARG A 613 37.97 -11.02 9.19
N ALA A 614 37.75 -10.85 10.49
CA ALA A 614 38.72 -11.17 11.52
C ALA A 614 38.06 -11.89 12.70
N GLY A 615 38.57 -13.08 13.06
CA GLY A 615 38.17 -13.82 14.27
C GLY A 615 36.75 -14.41 14.26
N VAL A 616 36.11 -14.52 13.09
CA VAL A 616 34.68 -14.88 12.97
C VAL A 616 34.41 -16.32 13.44
N PRO A 617 33.56 -16.52 14.47
CA PRO A 617 33.16 -17.86 14.90
C PRO A 617 32.29 -18.54 13.82
N PRO A 618 32.32 -19.88 13.72
CA PRO A 618 31.59 -20.61 12.67
C PRO A 618 30.07 -20.50 12.82
N LEU A 619 29.54 -20.47 14.05
CA LEU A 619 28.12 -20.36 14.34
C LEU A 619 27.87 -19.48 15.57
N VAL A 620 26.91 -18.58 15.45
CA VAL A 620 26.46 -17.65 16.50
C VAL A 620 24.94 -17.62 16.54
N ARG A 621 24.36 -17.30 17.69
CA ARG A 621 22.90 -17.26 17.84
C ARG A 621 22.36 -15.84 17.63
N LEU A 622 21.77 -15.58 16.46
CA LEU A 622 21.24 -14.28 16.02
C LEU A 622 19.98 -14.45 15.18
N ASP A 623 19.28 -13.35 14.92
CA ASP A 623 18.30 -13.29 13.83
C ASP A 623 19.03 -13.00 12.50
N GLY A 624 19.35 -14.06 11.76
CA GLY A 624 20.07 -13.96 10.49
C GLY A 624 19.28 -13.23 9.39
N ALA A 625 17.95 -13.30 9.42
CA ALA A 625 17.11 -12.63 8.42
C ALA A 625 17.14 -11.10 8.61
N LYS A 626 17.01 -10.63 9.86
CA LYS A 626 17.08 -9.21 10.18
C LYS A 626 18.49 -8.64 9.98
N LEU A 627 19.53 -9.38 10.37
CA LEU A 627 20.91 -8.97 10.09
C LEU A 627 21.18 -8.84 8.58
N ARG A 628 20.73 -9.81 7.77
CA ARG A 628 20.83 -9.74 6.31
C ARG A 628 20.16 -8.50 5.75
N GLN A 629 18.98 -8.17 6.25
CA GLN A 629 18.22 -6.99 5.81
C GLN A 629 18.95 -5.68 6.15
N VAL A 630 19.51 -5.55 7.35
CA VAL A 630 20.37 -4.41 7.74
C VAL A 630 21.54 -4.27 6.76
N LEU A 631 22.29 -5.35 6.52
CA LEU A 631 23.48 -5.32 5.66
C LEU A 631 23.13 -4.99 4.21
N LEU A 632 22.06 -5.57 3.66
CA LEU A 632 21.59 -5.25 2.30
C LEU A 632 21.17 -3.79 2.17
N ASN A 633 20.52 -3.22 3.18
CA ASN A 633 20.13 -1.80 3.18
C ASN A 633 21.35 -0.88 3.20
N LEU A 634 22.32 -1.16 4.07
CA LEU A 634 23.56 -0.37 4.16
C LEU A 634 24.39 -0.45 2.87
N LEU A 635 24.58 -1.65 2.32
CA LEU A 635 25.34 -1.85 1.09
C LEU A 635 24.64 -1.27 -0.14
N SER A 636 23.32 -1.41 -0.24
CA SER A 636 22.55 -0.82 -1.34
C SER A 636 22.58 0.70 -1.27
N ASN A 637 22.60 1.30 -0.08
CA ASN A 637 22.79 2.74 0.08
C ASN A 637 24.19 3.16 -0.33
N ALA A 638 25.23 2.46 0.11
CA ALA A 638 26.61 2.73 -0.30
C ALA A 638 26.78 2.77 -1.83
N LEU A 639 26.24 1.77 -2.54
CA LEU A 639 26.29 1.72 -4.01
C LEU A 639 25.55 2.87 -4.69
N LYS A 640 24.41 3.32 -4.16
CA LYS A 640 23.64 4.42 -4.76
C LYS A 640 24.43 5.74 -4.83
N PHE A 641 25.36 5.95 -3.91
CA PHE A 641 26.11 7.21 -3.78
C PHE A 641 27.55 7.13 -4.32
N ILE A 642 27.94 6.02 -4.94
CA ILE A 642 29.24 5.85 -5.58
C ILE A 642 29.09 5.84 -7.10
N LYS A 643 29.85 6.69 -7.80
CA LYS A 643 30.00 6.63 -9.27
C LYS A 643 31.22 5.81 -9.70
N GLN A 644 32.33 5.95 -8.99
CA GLN A 644 33.57 5.17 -9.13
C GLN A 644 34.22 5.08 -7.75
N GLY A 645 34.69 3.90 -7.33
CA GLY A 645 35.26 3.72 -5.99
C GLY A 645 35.12 2.31 -5.45
N SER A 646 35.10 2.18 -4.12
CA SER A 646 34.98 0.88 -3.44
C SER A 646 34.01 0.92 -2.27
N VAL A 647 33.30 -0.19 -2.05
CA VAL A 647 32.56 -0.46 -0.82
C VAL A 647 33.24 -1.63 -0.11
N THR A 648 33.52 -1.47 1.17
CA THR A 648 34.13 -2.49 2.02
C THR A 648 33.17 -2.86 3.14
N LEU A 649 32.79 -4.13 3.21
CA LEU A 649 32.09 -4.72 4.34
C LEU A 649 33.13 -5.37 5.25
N SER A 650 33.18 -4.98 6.52
CA SER A 650 34.08 -5.57 7.51
C SER A 650 33.32 -6.16 8.69
N LEU A 651 33.82 -7.30 9.18
CA LEU A 651 33.40 -7.94 10.41
C LEU A 651 34.62 -8.28 11.26
N ALA A 652 34.73 -7.66 12.43
CA ALA A 652 35.70 -8.03 13.45
C ALA A 652 34.99 -8.71 14.63
N CYS A 653 35.54 -9.81 15.11
CA CYS A 653 34.99 -10.57 16.23
C CYS A 653 36.00 -10.65 17.36
N GLN A 654 35.56 -10.34 18.58
CA GLN A 654 36.33 -10.50 19.80
C GLN A 654 35.56 -11.41 20.77
N ALA A 655 36.23 -12.45 21.26
CA ALA A 655 35.64 -13.32 22.27
C ALA A 655 35.55 -12.59 23.61
N GLU A 656 34.40 -12.67 24.27
CA GLU A 656 34.21 -12.22 25.66
C GLU A 656 34.28 -13.44 26.61
N ASP A 657 34.71 -13.21 27.86
CA ASP A 657 34.95 -14.27 28.85
C ASP A 657 33.67 -15.03 29.29
N ASP A 658 32.49 -14.53 28.91
CA ASP A 658 31.17 -15.03 29.32
C ASP A 658 30.52 -16.01 28.33
N GLY A 659 31.23 -16.41 27.27
CA GLY A 659 30.69 -17.25 26.21
C GLY A 659 29.91 -16.49 25.13
N GLN A 660 29.90 -15.17 25.20
CA GLN A 660 29.46 -14.29 24.12
C GLN A 660 30.63 -13.90 23.21
N VAL A 661 30.29 -13.43 22.02
CA VAL A 661 31.21 -12.84 21.06
C VAL A 661 30.70 -11.46 20.73
N ALA A 662 31.58 -10.47 20.86
CA ALA A 662 31.36 -9.13 20.35
C ALA A 662 31.61 -9.13 18.84
N LEU A 663 30.61 -8.72 18.07
CA LEU A 663 30.61 -8.66 16.61
C LEU A 663 30.56 -7.19 16.19
N ALA A 664 31.64 -6.67 15.63
CA ALA A 664 31.72 -5.31 15.12
C ALA A 664 31.57 -5.32 13.60
N PHE A 665 30.45 -4.82 13.10
CA PHE A 665 30.15 -4.69 11.68
C PHE A 665 30.42 -3.26 11.21
N ALA A 666 31.06 -3.10 10.05
CA ALA A 666 31.15 -1.80 9.40
C ALA A 666 31.00 -1.91 7.87
N VAL A 667 30.28 -0.96 7.29
CA VAL A 667 30.14 -0.76 5.84
C VAL A 667 30.74 0.59 5.51
N ARG A 668 31.87 0.59 4.81
CA ARG A 668 32.59 1.79 4.37
C ARG A 668 32.44 1.99 2.87
N ASP A 669 32.05 3.18 2.47
CA ASP A 669 31.95 3.62 1.09
C ASP A 669 32.91 4.79 0.80
N THR A 670 33.29 4.96 -0.47
CA THR A 670 34.07 6.10 -0.96
C THR A 670 33.21 7.05 -1.82
N GLY A 671 31.92 7.20 -1.46
CA GLY A 671 30.94 7.98 -2.19
C GLY A 671 31.00 9.48 -1.89
N SER A 672 29.89 10.18 -2.16
CA SER A 672 29.78 11.63 -1.95
C SER A 672 29.88 12.09 -0.51
N GLY A 673 29.78 11.18 0.47
CA GLY A 673 29.68 11.51 1.89
C GLY A 673 28.39 12.25 2.24
N ILE A 674 28.23 12.55 3.53
CA ILE A 674 27.04 13.16 4.15
C ILE A 674 27.50 14.44 4.88
N ALA A 675 26.71 15.52 4.78
CA ALA A 675 26.98 16.77 5.49
C ALA A 675 26.71 16.62 6.99
N GLU A 676 27.45 17.36 7.83
CA GLU A 676 27.35 17.25 9.30
C GLU A 676 25.94 17.54 9.82
N GLU A 677 25.23 18.49 9.21
CA GLU A 677 23.85 18.84 9.54
C GLU A 677 22.81 17.74 9.23
N ASP A 678 23.16 16.78 8.37
CA ASP A 678 22.27 15.71 7.96
C ASP A 678 22.57 14.38 8.69
N LEU A 679 23.69 14.25 9.42
CA LEU A 679 24.11 12.99 10.07
C LEU A 679 23.07 12.42 11.06
N GLU A 680 22.37 13.29 11.80
CA GLU A 680 21.27 12.85 12.68
C GLU A 680 19.96 12.66 11.92
N ARG A 681 19.71 13.51 10.92
CA ARG A 681 18.45 13.57 10.17
C ARG A 681 18.25 12.37 9.23
N ILE A 682 19.32 11.77 8.69
CA ILE A 682 19.23 10.62 7.77
C ILE A 682 18.56 9.38 8.38
N PHE A 683 18.45 9.31 9.70
CA PHE A 683 17.77 8.21 10.40
C PHE A 683 16.31 8.53 10.77
N GLU A 684 15.86 9.77 10.55
CA GLU A 684 14.45 10.13 10.72
C GLU A 684 13.59 9.52 9.60
N PRO A 685 12.37 9.03 9.92
CA PRO A 685 11.50 8.44 8.89
C PRO A 685 11.19 9.43 7.77
N PHE A 686 11.27 8.96 6.52
CA PHE A 686 10.96 9.71 5.29
C PHE A 686 11.91 10.87 4.95
N VAL A 687 13.03 11.01 5.66
CA VAL A 687 14.02 12.05 5.35
C VAL A 687 14.99 11.56 4.26
N GLN A 688 15.23 12.41 3.26
CA GLN A 688 16.20 12.19 2.19
C GLN A 688 17.11 13.42 2.08
N ALA A 689 18.42 13.23 1.89
CA ALA A 689 19.36 14.34 1.73
C ALA A 689 19.19 15.00 0.33
N ASP A 690 19.32 16.32 0.26
CA ASP A 690 19.05 17.21 -0.90
C ASP A 690 20.08 17.08 -2.07
N SER A 691 20.44 15.86 -2.46
CA SER A 691 21.30 15.61 -3.62
C SER A 691 20.48 15.34 -4.89
N ALA A 692 20.92 15.85 -6.04
CA ALA A 692 20.27 15.71 -7.36
C ALA A 692 20.10 14.25 -7.86
N VAL A 693 20.51 13.26 -7.06
CA VAL A 693 20.42 11.80 -7.31
C VAL A 693 19.39 11.13 -6.36
N ALA A 694 18.74 11.88 -5.46
CA ALA A 694 17.95 11.36 -4.35
C ALA A 694 16.54 10.85 -4.67
N GLN A 695 16.08 10.82 -5.93
CA GLN A 695 14.70 10.39 -6.25
C GLN A 695 14.42 8.86 -6.23
N ALA A 696 15.34 8.04 -5.70
CA ALA A 696 15.27 6.57 -5.83
C ALA A 696 15.14 5.78 -4.50
N GLY A 697 14.90 6.45 -3.37
CA GLY A 697 14.80 5.82 -2.05
C GLY A 697 13.45 6.00 -1.35
N THR A 698 13.16 5.18 -0.34
CA THR A 698 11.94 5.29 0.49
C THR A 698 12.11 6.23 1.68
N GLY A 699 13.36 6.53 2.06
CA GLY A 699 13.67 7.25 3.30
C GLY A 699 13.40 6.46 4.59
N LEU A 700 13.05 5.16 4.49
CA LEU A 700 12.71 4.32 5.64
C LEU A 700 13.80 3.29 5.97
N GLY A 701 14.61 2.90 4.99
CA GLY A 701 15.58 1.79 5.16
C GLY A 701 16.62 2.01 6.26
N LEU A 702 17.13 3.23 6.45
CA LEU A 702 18.08 3.54 7.52
C LEU A 702 17.41 3.55 8.91
N THR A 703 16.19 4.10 9.00
CA THR A 703 15.38 4.09 10.23
C THR A 703 15.09 2.64 10.67
N ILE A 704 14.62 1.80 9.75
CA ILE A 704 14.34 0.38 10.03
C ILE A 704 15.62 -0.37 10.44
N SER A 705 16.73 -0.09 9.75
CA SER A 705 18.02 -0.72 10.08
C SER A 705 18.49 -0.34 11.49
N ARG A 706 18.35 0.92 11.89
CA ARG A 706 18.66 1.40 13.24
C ARG A 706 17.82 0.69 14.30
N GLU A 707 16.52 0.54 14.05
CA GLU A 707 15.62 -0.15 14.98
C GLU A 707 15.89 -1.66 15.07
N PHE A 708 16.22 -2.34 13.97
CA PHE A 708 16.63 -3.76 14.03
C PHE A 708 17.91 -3.96 14.83
N VAL A 709 18.93 -3.11 14.60
CA VAL A 709 20.17 -3.15 15.37
C VAL A 709 19.90 -2.91 16.86
N ARG A 710 19.04 -1.94 17.18
CA ARG A 710 18.59 -1.67 18.56
C ARG A 710 17.88 -2.86 19.20
N LEU A 711 16.96 -3.50 18.48
CA LEU A 711 16.27 -4.71 18.95
C LEU A 711 17.23 -5.87 19.17
N MET A 712 18.29 -5.99 18.34
CA MET A 712 19.37 -6.97 18.52
C MET A 712 20.36 -6.60 19.63
N GLY A 713 20.15 -5.49 20.34
CA GLY A 713 20.97 -5.06 21.47
C GLY A 713 22.21 -4.24 21.09
N GLY A 714 22.28 -3.72 19.87
CA GLY A 714 23.35 -2.84 19.39
C GLY A 714 22.91 -1.39 19.15
N GLU A 715 23.82 -0.58 18.62
CA GLU A 715 23.54 0.79 18.17
C GLU A 715 24.17 1.03 16.80
N LEU A 716 23.39 1.53 15.84
CA LEU A 716 23.87 1.88 14.50
C LEU A 716 24.33 3.33 14.45
N ARG A 717 25.61 3.53 14.11
CA ARG A 717 26.28 4.83 14.05
C ARG A 717 26.83 5.10 12.65
N VAL A 718 27.08 6.37 12.36
CA VAL A 718 27.62 6.84 11.08
C VAL A 718 28.76 7.83 11.31
N GLU A 719 29.82 7.67 10.55
CA GLU A 719 30.90 8.65 10.41
C GLU A 719 31.03 8.99 8.93
N SER A 720 30.96 10.26 8.56
CA SER A 720 31.08 10.67 7.17
C SER A 720 31.71 12.04 7.03
N THR A 721 32.46 12.21 5.94
CA THR A 721 32.98 13.51 5.53
C THR A 721 32.54 13.76 4.09
N LEU A 722 31.93 14.92 3.85
CA LEU A 722 31.47 15.31 2.52
C LEU A 722 32.62 15.23 1.49
N GLY A 723 32.42 14.45 0.42
CA GLY A 723 33.39 14.20 -0.65
C GLY A 723 34.40 13.08 -0.40
N ALA A 724 34.47 12.50 0.81
CA ALA A 724 35.40 11.41 1.15
C ALA A 724 34.72 10.04 1.35
N GLY A 725 33.40 10.02 1.52
CA GLY A 725 32.59 8.81 1.72
C GLY A 725 31.99 8.70 3.12
N SER A 726 31.37 7.57 3.40
CA SER A 726 30.66 7.31 4.67
C SER A 726 31.01 5.95 5.25
N MET A 727 30.88 5.81 6.57
CA MET A 727 31.11 4.58 7.30
C MET A 727 29.98 4.36 8.29
N PHE A 728 29.12 3.39 8.00
CA PHE A 728 28.08 2.93 8.90
C PHE A 728 28.60 1.75 9.71
N HIS A 729 28.50 1.80 11.03
CA HIS A 729 29.03 0.75 11.90
C HIS A 729 28.12 0.47 13.09
N PHE A 730 28.13 -0.77 13.57
CA PHE A 730 27.36 -1.21 14.73
C PHE A 730 27.99 -2.44 15.39
N ASP A 731 27.77 -2.55 16.70
CA ASP A 731 28.26 -3.65 17.52
C ASP A 731 27.09 -4.51 18.00
N LEU A 732 27.23 -5.84 17.90
CA LEU A 732 26.28 -6.81 18.44
C LEU A 732 26.96 -7.76 19.41
N ARG A 733 26.22 -8.22 20.42
CA ARG A 733 26.67 -9.29 21.31
C ARG A 733 25.84 -10.53 21.08
N ALA A 734 26.50 -11.64 20.79
CA ALA A 734 25.83 -12.89 20.45
C ALA A 734 26.45 -14.08 21.18
N PRO A 735 25.62 -15.01 21.69
CA PRO A 735 26.11 -16.28 22.22
C PRO A 735 26.80 -17.09 21.12
N ARG A 736 28.00 -17.59 21.40
CA ARG A 736 28.67 -18.56 20.52
C ARG A 736 27.96 -19.91 20.61
N VAL A 737 27.64 -20.52 19.47
CA VAL A 737 27.09 -21.88 19.46
C VAL A 737 28.26 -22.86 19.42
N GLN A 738 28.45 -23.63 20.51
CA GLN A 738 29.34 -24.78 20.50
C GLN A 738 28.63 -25.94 19.83
N CYS A 739 29.05 -26.29 18.61
CA CYS A 739 28.59 -27.52 17.96
C CYS A 739 29.64 -28.62 18.20
N PRO A 740 29.26 -29.84 18.63
CA PRO A 740 30.10 -31.01 18.42
C PRO A 740 30.30 -31.16 16.90
N ALA A 741 31.53 -31.39 16.47
CA ALA A 741 31.89 -31.49 15.06
C ALA A 741 31.09 -32.60 14.35
N VAL A 742 29.99 -32.23 13.69
CA VAL A 742 29.38 -33.00 12.62
C VAL A 742 29.68 -32.25 11.33
N ALA A 743 30.41 -32.91 10.43
CA ALA A 743 30.83 -32.33 9.16
C ALA A 743 29.62 -31.76 8.39
N PRO A 744 29.76 -30.60 7.70
CA PRO A 744 28.72 -30.09 6.83
C PRO A 744 28.48 -31.10 5.71
N LEU A 745 27.29 -31.69 5.66
CA LEU A 745 26.83 -32.43 4.48
C LEU A 745 26.58 -31.41 3.38
N ALA A 746 27.41 -31.44 2.34
CA ALA A 746 27.19 -30.64 1.13
C ALA A 746 25.79 -30.91 0.55
N PRO A 747 25.11 -29.90 -0.03
CA PRO A 747 23.82 -30.09 -0.67
C PRO A 747 23.99 -30.94 -1.94
N GLY A 748 23.76 -32.25 -1.81
CA GLY A 748 23.69 -33.18 -2.93
C GLY A 748 22.27 -33.24 -3.49
N ARG A 749 22.14 -33.30 -4.82
CA ARG A 749 20.87 -33.47 -5.55
C ARG A 749 20.12 -34.70 -5.00
N VAL A 750 18.87 -34.50 -4.57
CA VAL A 750 18.01 -35.57 -4.04
C VAL A 750 17.64 -36.53 -5.18
N ALA A 751 17.97 -37.82 -5.03
CA ALA A 751 17.79 -38.79 -6.11
C ALA A 751 16.47 -39.60 -6.00
N ARG A 752 16.06 -40.03 -4.80
CA ARG A 752 14.83 -40.82 -4.55
C ARG A 752 14.61 -41.10 -3.06
N LEU A 753 13.40 -41.53 -2.67
CA LEU A 753 13.20 -42.21 -1.38
C LEU A 753 13.79 -43.63 -1.40
N PRO A 754 14.38 -44.11 -0.28
CA PRO A 754 14.72 -45.52 -0.08
C PRO A 754 13.51 -46.41 -0.34
N ALA A 755 13.72 -47.60 -0.92
CA ALA A 755 12.62 -48.49 -1.31
C ALA A 755 11.64 -48.81 -0.15
N ALA A 756 12.13 -48.87 1.09
CA ALA A 756 11.33 -49.10 2.28
C ALA A 756 10.41 -47.94 2.70
N GLN A 757 10.60 -46.74 2.13
CA GLN A 757 9.88 -45.51 2.49
C GLN A 757 9.00 -44.98 1.35
N ARG A 758 8.89 -45.71 0.23
CA ARG A 758 8.03 -45.38 -0.91
C ARG A 758 6.57 -45.75 -0.62
N GLY A 759 5.65 -45.15 -1.37
CA GLY A 759 4.21 -45.42 -1.27
C GLY A 759 3.48 -44.54 -0.24
N ARG A 760 4.14 -43.49 0.29
CA ARG A 760 3.49 -42.49 1.13
C ARG A 760 2.47 -41.70 0.31
N THR A 761 1.29 -41.53 0.86
CA THR A 761 0.13 -40.91 0.22
C THR A 761 0.08 -39.41 0.52
N VAL A 762 0.08 -38.58 -0.52
CA VAL A 762 0.06 -37.11 -0.42
C VAL A 762 -1.19 -36.59 -1.10
N LEU A 763 -1.94 -35.75 -0.42
CA LEU A 763 -3.03 -34.99 -1.02
C LEU A 763 -2.53 -33.57 -1.34
N LEU A 764 -2.55 -33.21 -2.62
CA LEU A 764 -2.25 -31.88 -3.12
C LEU A 764 -3.57 -31.11 -3.30
N VAL A 765 -3.77 -30.05 -2.54
CA VAL A 765 -4.97 -29.20 -2.62
C VAL A 765 -4.55 -27.81 -3.05
N ASP A 766 -4.92 -27.40 -4.24
CA ASP A 766 -4.58 -26.10 -4.81
C ASP A 766 -5.58 -25.80 -5.91
N ASP A 767 -6.06 -24.57 -6.07
CA ASP A 767 -6.94 -24.21 -7.19
C ASP A 767 -6.15 -24.00 -8.50
N ASP A 768 -4.86 -23.68 -8.41
CA ASP A 768 -3.96 -23.55 -9.56
C ASP A 768 -3.45 -24.91 -10.08
N ASP A 769 -3.88 -25.26 -11.29
CA ASP A 769 -3.48 -26.48 -11.99
C ASP A 769 -1.97 -26.56 -12.27
N ASN A 770 -1.29 -25.42 -12.47
CA ASN A 770 0.16 -25.41 -12.70
C ASN A 770 0.92 -25.76 -11.41
N CYS A 771 0.43 -25.30 -10.25
CA CYS A 771 1.05 -25.60 -8.96
C CYS A 771 0.92 -27.09 -8.63
N ARG A 772 -0.27 -27.69 -8.86
CA ARG A 772 -0.47 -29.13 -8.72
C ARG A 772 0.44 -29.93 -9.64
N LYS A 773 0.50 -29.59 -10.94
CA LYS A 773 1.40 -30.24 -11.92
C LYS A 773 2.87 -30.16 -11.52
N LEU A 774 3.33 -29.03 -11.01
CA LEU A 774 4.70 -28.86 -10.52
C LEU A 774 4.99 -29.81 -9.34
N LEU A 775 4.13 -29.80 -8.32
CA LEU A 775 4.29 -30.66 -7.15
C LEU A 775 4.19 -32.15 -7.50
N THR A 776 3.28 -32.49 -8.43
CA THR A 776 3.17 -33.84 -8.99
C THR A 776 4.46 -34.27 -9.66
N GLY A 777 5.00 -33.43 -10.56
CA GLY A 777 6.28 -33.67 -11.22
C GLY A 777 7.49 -33.75 -10.29
N LEU A 778 7.45 -33.13 -9.12
CA LEU A 778 8.54 -33.17 -8.13
C LEU A 778 8.46 -34.39 -7.20
N LEU A 779 7.26 -34.76 -6.76
CA LEU A 779 7.08 -35.76 -5.71
C LEU A 779 6.84 -37.18 -6.24
N GLU A 780 6.18 -37.33 -7.38
CA GLU A 780 5.89 -38.64 -7.97
C GLU A 780 7.18 -39.42 -8.30
N PRO A 781 8.23 -38.82 -8.92
CA PRO A 781 9.49 -39.52 -9.20
C PRO A 781 10.23 -39.99 -7.94
N LEU A 782 9.96 -39.37 -6.79
CA LEU A 782 10.58 -39.74 -5.51
C LEU A 782 9.92 -40.97 -4.89
N GLY A 783 8.77 -41.40 -5.41
CA GLY A 783 8.02 -42.59 -4.98
C GLY A 783 6.85 -42.30 -4.03
N PHE A 784 6.34 -41.06 -4.01
CA PHE A 784 5.08 -40.72 -3.35
C PHE A 784 3.88 -41.08 -4.23
N GLN A 785 2.76 -41.46 -3.61
CA GLN A 785 1.47 -41.62 -4.28
C GLN A 785 0.67 -40.34 -4.09
N LEU A 786 0.35 -39.67 -5.20
CA LEU A 786 -0.25 -38.33 -5.16
C LEU A 786 -1.71 -38.41 -5.57
N GLN A 787 -2.54 -37.62 -4.91
CA GLN A 787 -3.89 -37.31 -5.37
C GLN A 787 -4.10 -35.80 -5.32
N GLU A 788 -4.89 -35.30 -6.27
CA GLU A 788 -5.08 -33.87 -6.48
C GLU A 788 -6.52 -33.47 -6.18
N ALA A 789 -6.70 -32.32 -5.53
CA ALA A 789 -7.97 -31.65 -5.32
C ALA A 789 -7.84 -30.18 -5.74
N ALA A 790 -8.82 -29.69 -6.49
CA ALA A 790 -8.86 -28.31 -7.02
C ALA A 790 -9.41 -27.28 -6.02
N GLY A 791 -9.75 -27.70 -4.81
CA GLY A 791 -10.38 -26.85 -3.79
C GLY A 791 -10.63 -27.58 -2.48
N GLY A 792 -10.94 -26.81 -1.43
CA GLY A 792 -11.05 -27.33 -0.07
C GLY A 792 -12.25 -28.27 0.13
N VAL A 793 -13.36 -28.07 -0.58
CA VAL A 793 -14.55 -28.94 -0.49
C VAL A 793 -14.28 -30.31 -1.12
N GLN A 794 -13.56 -30.34 -2.25
CA GLN A 794 -13.14 -31.60 -2.86
C GLN A 794 -12.15 -32.34 -1.94
N ALA A 795 -11.18 -31.62 -1.37
CA ALA A 795 -10.25 -32.19 -0.39
C ALA A 795 -10.96 -32.76 0.83
N GLN A 796 -12.00 -32.07 1.33
CA GLN A 796 -12.83 -32.52 2.44
C GLN A 796 -13.48 -33.89 2.13
N ALA A 797 -14.08 -34.04 0.95
CA ALA A 797 -14.68 -35.30 0.52
C ALA A 797 -13.64 -36.42 0.39
N MET A 798 -12.45 -36.10 -0.13
CA MET A 798 -11.35 -37.05 -0.29
C MET A 798 -10.75 -37.49 1.06
N LEU A 799 -10.60 -36.57 2.02
CA LEU A 799 -10.11 -36.83 3.38
C LEU A 799 -11.11 -37.67 4.20
N ALA A 800 -12.41 -37.58 3.90
CA ALA A 800 -13.42 -38.44 4.50
C ALA A 800 -13.42 -39.86 3.93
N ALA A 801 -13.05 -40.02 2.65
CA ALA A 801 -13.10 -41.29 1.94
C ALA A 801 -11.85 -42.17 2.15
N GLN A 802 -10.67 -41.56 2.25
CA GLN A 802 -9.40 -42.29 2.36
C GLN A 802 -8.39 -41.58 3.26
N ARG A 803 -7.34 -42.30 3.64
CA ARG A 803 -6.28 -41.81 4.53
C ARG A 803 -5.10 -41.30 3.71
N TYR A 804 -4.48 -40.23 4.20
CA TYR A 804 -3.26 -39.65 3.65
C TYR A 804 -2.18 -39.55 4.73
N ASP A 805 -0.92 -39.57 4.32
CA ASP A 805 0.22 -39.32 5.22
C ASP A 805 0.44 -37.81 5.43
N ILE A 806 0.32 -37.02 4.35
CA ILE A 806 0.43 -35.57 4.39
C ILE A 806 -0.53 -34.89 3.39
N VAL A 807 -1.02 -33.72 3.78
CA VAL A 807 -1.82 -32.82 2.94
C VAL A 807 -1.01 -31.55 2.72
N LEU A 808 -0.75 -31.20 1.46
CA LEU A 808 -0.21 -29.90 1.06
C LEU A 808 -1.38 -29.08 0.53
N SER A 809 -1.83 -28.09 1.30
CA SER A 809 -3.02 -27.29 0.96
C SER A 809 -2.64 -25.86 0.68
N ASP A 810 -3.10 -25.28 -0.42
CA ASP A 810 -3.05 -23.84 -0.60
C ASP A 810 -3.87 -23.16 0.48
N TRP A 811 -3.39 -21.99 0.89
CA TRP A 811 -4.08 -21.14 1.83
C TRP A 811 -5.35 -20.61 1.19
N ARG A 812 -5.26 -20.02 -0.01
CA ARG A 812 -6.37 -19.27 -0.62
C ARG A 812 -7.02 -20.10 -1.71
N MET A 813 -8.17 -20.65 -1.40
CA MET A 813 -8.98 -21.39 -2.37
C MET A 813 -10.41 -20.82 -2.38
N PRO A 814 -11.11 -20.80 -3.54
CA PRO A 814 -12.37 -20.07 -3.70
C PRO A 814 -13.56 -20.63 -2.91
N ASP A 815 -13.56 -21.94 -2.67
CA ASP A 815 -14.69 -22.68 -2.07
C ASP A 815 -14.55 -22.81 -0.55
N MET A 816 -13.40 -23.29 -0.10
CA MET A 816 -13.02 -23.43 1.31
C MET A 816 -11.53 -23.19 1.41
N ASP A 817 -11.13 -22.17 2.18
CA ASP A 817 -9.71 -21.85 2.37
C ASP A 817 -8.96 -22.94 3.16
N GLY A 818 -7.63 -22.94 3.04
CA GLY A 818 -6.77 -23.95 3.68
C GLY A 818 -6.84 -23.94 5.20
N LEU A 819 -7.14 -22.79 5.83
CA LEU A 819 -7.33 -22.71 7.28
C LEU A 819 -8.64 -23.34 7.73
N ALA A 820 -9.73 -23.09 7.00
CA ALA A 820 -11.04 -23.67 7.22
C ALA A 820 -10.99 -25.18 7.04
N LEU A 821 -10.29 -25.67 6.01
CA LEU A 821 -10.01 -27.09 5.80
C LEU A 821 -9.22 -27.69 6.98
N THR A 822 -8.20 -26.98 7.45
CA THR A 822 -7.39 -27.41 8.61
C THR A 822 -8.23 -27.51 9.87
N ARG A 823 -9.01 -26.47 10.20
CA ARG A 823 -9.89 -26.46 11.38
C ARG A 823 -10.93 -27.55 11.30
N TRP A 824 -11.54 -27.75 10.13
CA TRP A 824 -12.51 -28.82 9.90
C TRP A 824 -11.87 -30.19 10.15
N LEU A 825 -10.68 -30.45 9.59
CA LEU A 825 -9.97 -31.71 9.75
C LEU A 825 -9.62 -31.98 11.21
N ARG A 826 -9.11 -30.98 11.93
CA ARG A 826 -8.77 -31.09 13.36
C ARG A 826 -10.00 -31.23 14.26
N ALA A 827 -11.16 -30.73 13.83
CA ALA A 827 -12.44 -30.92 14.52
C ALA A 827 -13.07 -32.31 14.29
N GLN A 828 -12.46 -33.18 13.47
CA GLN A 828 -12.92 -34.53 13.15
C GLN A 828 -12.05 -35.61 13.82
N PRO A 829 -12.18 -35.86 15.14
CA PRO A 829 -11.36 -36.85 15.84
C PRO A 829 -11.58 -38.29 15.37
N ALA A 830 -12.68 -38.56 14.64
CA ALA A 830 -12.96 -39.86 14.03
C ALA A 830 -12.09 -40.15 12.79
N LEU A 831 -11.49 -39.14 12.17
CA LEU A 831 -10.56 -39.28 11.05
C LEU A 831 -9.12 -39.45 11.56
N VAL A 832 -8.35 -40.29 10.87
CA VAL A 832 -6.89 -40.36 11.11
C VAL A 832 -6.30 -39.06 10.62
N GLN A 833 -5.65 -38.33 11.53
CA GLN A 833 -5.15 -36.99 11.27
C GLN A 833 -3.85 -37.06 10.45
N PRO A 834 -3.85 -36.65 9.16
CA PRO A 834 -2.61 -36.51 8.39
C PRO A 834 -1.82 -35.30 8.90
N ARG A 835 -0.52 -35.29 8.55
CA ARG A 835 0.26 -34.04 8.60
C ARG A 835 -0.36 -33.06 7.63
N LEU A 836 -0.58 -31.81 8.04
CA LEU A 836 -1.12 -30.78 7.16
C LEU A 836 -0.16 -29.61 7.09
N VAL A 837 0.26 -29.27 5.88
CA VAL A 837 1.17 -28.17 5.59
C VAL A 837 0.49 -27.18 4.67
N ILE A 838 0.42 -25.94 5.11
CA ILE A 838 -0.23 -24.86 4.34
C ILE A 838 0.78 -24.22 3.40
N MET A 839 0.42 -24.10 2.13
CA MET A 839 1.18 -23.38 1.11
C MET A 839 0.66 -21.94 1.04
N THR A 840 1.51 -20.93 1.13
CA THR A 840 1.09 -19.51 1.04
C THR A 840 2.04 -18.70 0.17
N ALA A 841 1.49 -17.72 -0.56
CA ALA A 841 2.24 -16.75 -1.37
C ALA A 841 2.89 -15.63 -0.54
N SER A 842 2.60 -15.55 0.76
CA SER A 842 2.94 -14.41 1.61
C SER A 842 3.93 -14.80 2.71
N ALA A 843 4.94 -13.94 2.89
CA ALA A 843 6.10 -14.18 3.76
C ALA A 843 5.93 -13.61 5.18
N PHE A 844 4.70 -13.25 5.58
CA PHE A 844 4.46 -12.55 6.84
C PHE A 844 4.23 -13.53 8.01
N GLU A 845 4.90 -13.27 9.13
CA GLU A 845 4.86 -14.11 10.35
C GLU A 845 3.44 -14.28 10.93
N GLU A 846 2.53 -13.34 10.65
CA GLU A 846 1.12 -13.40 11.08
C GLU A 846 0.37 -14.57 10.44
N GLU A 847 0.60 -14.83 9.16
CA GLU A 847 -0.03 -15.95 8.45
C GLU A 847 0.48 -17.29 9.00
N LYS A 848 1.78 -17.39 9.31
CA LYS A 848 2.34 -18.57 9.97
C LYS A 848 1.73 -18.82 11.35
N GLN A 849 1.51 -17.76 12.15
CA GLN A 849 0.85 -17.89 13.46
C GLN A 849 -0.61 -18.33 13.32
N GLU A 850 -1.34 -17.79 12.35
CA GLU A 850 -2.73 -18.19 12.07
C GLU A 850 -2.84 -19.64 11.59
N ALA A 851 -1.91 -20.10 10.74
CA ALA A 851 -1.82 -21.49 10.30
C ALA A 851 -1.57 -22.45 11.47
N LEU A 852 -0.62 -22.13 12.34
CA LEU A 852 -0.33 -22.93 13.53
C LEU A 852 -1.52 -22.93 14.51
N ALA A 853 -2.16 -21.78 14.71
CA ALA A 853 -3.35 -21.67 15.56
C ALA A 853 -4.55 -22.44 15.01
N ALA A 854 -4.67 -22.58 13.69
CA ALA A 854 -5.66 -23.43 13.05
C ALA A 854 -5.36 -24.94 13.19
N GLY A 855 -4.13 -25.30 13.59
CA GLY A 855 -3.69 -26.67 13.81
C GLY A 855 -2.88 -27.29 12.67
N ALA A 856 -2.28 -26.47 11.79
CA ALA A 856 -1.34 -26.95 10.78
C ALA A 856 -0.02 -27.44 11.42
N ASP A 857 0.60 -28.46 10.83
CA ASP A 857 1.88 -29.02 11.29
C ASP A 857 3.10 -28.30 10.68
N GLY A 858 2.88 -27.52 9.62
CA GLY A 858 3.92 -26.75 8.95
C GLY A 858 3.36 -25.79 7.90
N PHE A 859 4.25 -25.05 7.27
CA PHE A 859 3.93 -24.15 6.16
C PHE A 859 5.02 -24.22 5.08
N LEU A 860 4.66 -23.87 3.86
CA LEU A 860 5.55 -23.81 2.70
C LEU A 860 5.27 -22.53 1.92
N ARG A 861 6.33 -21.81 1.54
CA ARG A 861 6.19 -20.56 0.78
C ARG A 861 6.09 -20.84 -0.71
N LYS A 862 5.20 -20.13 -1.41
CA LYS A 862 5.18 -20.02 -2.88
C LYS A 862 6.01 -18.80 -3.31
N PRO A 863 6.85 -18.88 -4.36
CA PRO A 863 7.11 -20.06 -5.20
C PRO A 863 7.83 -21.17 -4.42
N ILE A 864 7.46 -22.42 -4.71
CA ILE A 864 7.92 -23.59 -3.95
C ILE A 864 9.37 -23.92 -4.31
N GLU A 865 10.27 -23.74 -3.34
CA GLU A 865 11.68 -24.12 -3.47
C GLU A 865 11.87 -25.60 -3.09
N GLN A 866 12.54 -26.37 -3.96
CA GLN A 866 12.69 -27.82 -3.80
C GLN A 866 13.38 -28.21 -2.50
N GLU A 867 14.43 -27.47 -2.10
CA GLU A 867 15.19 -27.75 -0.88
C GLU A 867 14.32 -27.61 0.37
N HIS A 868 13.50 -26.57 0.43
CA HIS A 868 12.55 -26.33 1.52
C HIS A 868 11.41 -27.36 1.54
N LEU A 869 10.87 -27.72 0.36
CA LEU A 869 9.87 -28.78 0.23
C LEU A 869 10.42 -30.11 0.77
N PHE A 870 11.64 -30.49 0.39
CA PHE A 870 12.24 -31.74 0.83
C PHE A 870 12.59 -31.74 2.32
N ALA A 871 13.18 -30.66 2.84
CA ALA A 871 13.47 -30.54 4.26
C ALA A 871 12.19 -30.64 5.11
N MET A 872 11.11 -30.00 4.67
CA MET A 872 9.80 -30.10 5.30
C MET A 872 9.26 -31.53 5.27
N LEU A 873 9.34 -32.23 4.13
CA LEU A 873 8.89 -33.61 4.03
C LEU A 873 9.71 -34.56 4.92
N GLU A 874 11.03 -34.38 5.00
CA GLU A 874 11.89 -35.14 5.92
C GLU A 874 11.47 -34.93 7.38
N GLN A 875 11.17 -33.67 7.75
CA GLN A 875 10.74 -33.30 9.10
C GLN A 875 9.35 -33.86 9.45
N GLN A 876 8.37 -33.71 8.56
CA GLN A 876 6.96 -34.00 8.86
C GLN A 876 6.64 -35.49 8.74
N LEU A 877 7.24 -36.17 7.76
CA LEU A 877 7.00 -37.60 7.49
C LEU A 877 8.08 -38.52 8.09
N GLY A 878 9.18 -37.97 8.59
CA GLY A 878 10.32 -38.74 9.09
C GLY A 878 11.02 -39.55 7.99
N VAL A 879 10.83 -39.17 6.72
CA VAL A 879 11.51 -39.80 5.58
C VAL A 879 12.93 -39.27 5.47
N ARG A 880 13.82 -40.04 4.86
CA ARG A 880 15.18 -39.60 4.52
C ARG A 880 15.42 -39.78 3.04
N PHE A 881 15.63 -38.70 2.32
CA PHE A 881 15.93 -38.79 0.90
C PHE A 881 17.33 -39.38 0.70
N GLN A 882 17.47 -40.32 -0.24
CA GLN A 882 18.78 -40.73 -0.70
C GLN A 882 19.36 -39.58 -1.53
N ARG A 883 20.27 -38.83 -0.92
CA ARG A 883 21.13 -37.87 -1.62
C ARG A 883 22.25 -38.67 -2.26
N THR A 884 22.39 -38.60 -3.58
CA THR A 884 23.58 -39.15 -4.26
C THR A 884 24.77 -38.26 -3.88
N GLY A 885 25.56 -38.71 -2.91
CA GLY A 885 26.77 -38.02 -2.47
C GLY A 885 27.98 -38.40 -3.31
N ALA A 886 28.85 -37.41 -3.50
CA ALA A 886 30.19 -37.43 -4.09
C ALA A 886 30.26 -37.42 -5.64
N VAL A 887 30.59 -36.23 -6.15
CA VAL A 887 31.59 -36.14 -7.22
C VAL A 887 32.76 -37.04 -6.80
N PRO A 888 33.17 -38.04 -7.61
CA PRO A 888 34.35 -38.84 -7.30
C PRO A 888 35.56 -37.90 -7.13
N PRO A 889 36.58 -38.24 -6.31
CA PRO A 889 37.82 -37.48 -6.31
C PRO A 889 38.25 -37.28 -7.77
N ARG A 890 38.52 -36.03 -8.15
CA ARG A 890 39.01 -35.66 -9.48
C ARG A 890 40.07 -36.68 -9.88
N VAL A 891 39.69 -37.61 -10.77
CA VAL A 891 40.67 -38.20 -11.67
C VAL A 891 41.21 -37.00 -12.45
N PRO A 892 42.53 -36.80 -12.54
CA PRO A 892 43.08 -35.74 -13.37
C PRO A 892 42.63 -36.01 -14.80
N VAL A 893 41.56 -35.34 -15.23
CA VAL A 893 41.22 -35.28 -16.64
C VAL A 893 42.25 -34.33 -17.23
N ALA A 894 42.90 -34.79 -18.29
CA ALA A 894 43.88 -34.04 -19.07
C ALA A 894 43.39 -32.60 -19.33
N PRO A 895 44.31 -31.63 -19.45
CA PRO A 895 43.95 -30.22 -19.66
C PRO A 895 42.98 -30.12 -20.84
N PHE A 896 41.72 -29.79 -20.54
CA PHE A 896 40.70 -29.53 -21.56
C PHE A 896 40.90 -28.08 -22.02
N ASP A 897 41.53 -27.92 -23.18
CA ASP A 897 41.69 -26.60 -23.79
C ASP A 897 40.35 -26.16 -24.39
N LEU A 898 39.59 -25.42 -23.58
CA LEU A 898 38.29 -24.87 -23.94
C LEU A 898 38.39 -23.96 -25.17
N GLN A 899 39.49 -23.23 -25.33
CA GLN A 899 39.65 -22.25 -26.41
C GLN A 899 39.86 -22.96 -27.76
N GLN A 900 40.69 -24.01 -27.80
CA GLN A 900 40.88 -24.83 -29.01
C GLN A 900 39.60 -25.61 -29.37
N SER A 901 38.86 -26.08 -28.38
CA SER A 901 37.63 -26.87 -28.58
C SER A 901 36.46 -26.02 -29.06
N LEU A 902 36.34 -24.77 -28.59
CA LEU A 902 35.37 -23.79 -29.11
C LEU A 902 35.62 -23.45 -30.58
N GLY A 903 36.85 -23.57 -31.07
CA GLY A 903 37.19 -23.42 -32.50
C GLY A 903 36.63 -24.51 -33.41
N GLN A 904 36.20 -25.65 -32.85
CA GLN A 904 35.63 -26.77 -33.60
C GLN A 904 34.12 -26.62 -33.87
N LEU A 905 33.47 -25.63 -33.25
CA LEU A 905 32.07 -25.29 -33.49
C LEU A 905 31.91 -24.56 -34.83
N GLY A 906 30.86 -24.89 -35.58
CA GLY A 906 30.53 -24.17 -36.82
C GLY A 906 30.28 -22.68 -36.57
N ALA A 907 30.48 -21.82 -37.58
CA ALA A 907 30.27 -20.37 -37.44
C ALA A 907 28.85 -20.04 -36.97
N ASP A 908 27.85 -20.71 -37.55
CA ASP A 908 26.43 -20.52 -37.19
C ASP A 908 26.13 -20.98 -35.76
N GLU A 909 26.74 -22.08 -35.31
CA GLU A 909 26.56 -22.61 -33.95
C GLU A 909 27.22 -21.70 -32.91
N ARG A 910 28.42 -21.19 -33.21
CA ARG A 910 29.11 -20.21 -32.35
C ARG A 910 28.32 -18.91 -32.24
N GLN A 911 27.79 -18.41 -33.35
CA GLN A 911 27.02 -17.17 -33.36
C GLN A 911 25.64 -17.34 -32.70
N ALA A 912 24.98 -18.48 -32.90
CA ALA A 912 23.74 -18.82 -32.20
C ALA A 912 23.96 -18.99 -30.70
N LEU A 913 25.06 -19.64 -30.29
CA LEU A 913 25.42 -19.79 -28.89
C LEU A 913 25.77 -18.43 -28.28
N LEU A 914 26.63 -17.64 -28.92
CA LEU A 914 26.98 -16.28 -28.48
C LEU A 914 25.74 -15.39 -28.32
N ALA A 915 24.84 -15.38 -29.31
CA ALA A 915 23.61 -14.60 -29.25
C ALA A 915 22.68 -15.09 -28.12
N SER A 916 22.59 -16.40 -27.89
CA SER A 916 21.78 -16.96 -26.80
C SER A 916 22.34 -16.60 -25.41
N VAL A 917 23.67 -16.66 -25.25
CA VAL A 917 24.35 -16.35 -23.98
C VAL A 917 24.36 -14.84 -23.72
N GLN A 918 24.50 -14.00 -24.76
CA GLN A 918 24.36 -12.54 -24.65
C GLN A 918 22.93 -12.10 -24.29
N ALA A 919 21.93 -12.80 -24.81
CA ALA A 919 20.53 -12.57 -24.48
C ALA A 919 20.11 -13.20 -23.13
N LEU A 920 21.03 -13.90 -22.44
CA LEU A 920 20.76 -14.68 -21.23
C LEU A 920 19.60 -15.67 -21.37
N ASP A 921 19.34 -16.12 -22.60
CA ASP A 921 18.27 -17.05 -22.92
C ASP A 921 18.78 -18.49 -22.71
N LEU A 922 18.78 -18.92 -21.45
CA LEU A 922 19.24 -20.25 -21.04
C LEU A 922 18.51 -21.38 -21.75
N ARG A 923 17.25 -21.15 -22.15
CA ARG A 923 16.45 -22.14 -22.88
C ARG A 923 16.98 -22.30 -24.29
N ARG A 924 17.28 -21.19 -24.97
CA ARG A 924 17.89 -21.19 -26.29
C ARG A 924 19.34 -21.67 -26.27
N SER A 925 20.11 -21.32 -25.25
CA SER A 925 21.46 -21.86 -25.03
C SER A 925 21.42 -23.37 -24.82
N ALA A 926 20.46 -23.90 -24.07
CA ALA A 926 20.28 -25.34 -23.89
C ALA A 926 19.90 -26.06 -25.20
N ILE A 927 19.10 -25.44 -26.07
CA ILE A 927 18.76 -25.99 -27.39
C ILE A 927 19.99 -26.06 -28.29
N VAL A 928 20.79 -24.98 -28.35
CA VAL A 928 22.04 -24.96 -29.12
C VAL A 928 23.03 -25.97 -28.56
N LEU A 929 23.16 -26.06 -27.22
CA LEU A 929 24.03 -27.03 -26.56
C LEU A 929 23.59 -28.47 -26.77
N ALA A 930 22.28 -28.74 -26.88
CA ALA A 930 21.78 -30.08 -27.20
C ALA A 930 22.23 -30.51 -28.61
N GLY A 931 22.27 -29.58 -29.57
CA GLY A 931 22.83 -29.82 -30.91
C GLY A 931 24.35 -30.04 -30.89
N VAL A 932 25.08 -29.24 -30.11
CA VAL A 932 26.54 -29.39 -29.92
C VAL A 932 26.88 -30.68 -29.18
N ALA A 933 26.05 -31.12 -28.23
CA ALA A 933 26.29 -32.33 -27.46
C ALA A 933 26.32 -33.61 -28.33
N THR A 934 25.65 -33.59 -29.49
CA THR A 934 25.67 -34.69 -30.46
C THR A 934 27.03 -34.86 -31.16
N SER A 935 27.79 -33.77 -31.35
CA SER A 935 29.08 -33.78 -32.04
C SER A 935 30.27 -33.64 -31.10
N LEU A 936 30.15 -32.80 -30.06
CA LEU A 936 31.20 -32.45 -29.10
C LEU A 936 30.65 -32.49 -27.65
N PRO A 937 30.38 -33.69 -27.09
CA PRO A 937 29.70 -33.84 -25.81
C PRO A 937 30.49 -33.28 -24.61
N GLN A 938 31.83 -33.35 -24.65
CA GLN A 938 32.68 -32.79 -23.59
C GLN A 938 32.67 -31.27 -23.58
N LEU A 939 32.65 -30.63 -24.76
CA LEU A 939 32.53 -29.19 -24.90
C LEU A 939 31.15 -28.70 -24.44
N ALA A 940 30.08 -29.37 -24.89
CA ALA A 940 28.72 -29.04 -24.47
C ALA A 940 28.54 -29.15 -22.95
N ALA A 941 29.10 -30.19 -22.31
CA ALA A 941 29.07 -30.36 -20.86
C ALA A 941 29.86 -29.26 -20.13
N HIS A 942 31.02 -28.86 -20.67
CA HIS A 942 31.84 -27.79 -20.08
C HIS A 942 31.15 -26.44 -20.20
N ILE A 943 30.58 -26.12 -21.36
CA ILE A 943 29.80 -24.90 -21.59
C ILE A 943 28.53 -24.90 -20.73
N ALA A 944 27.81 -26.02 -20.63
CA ALA A 944 26.66 -26.15 -19.74
C ALA A 944 27.04 -25.92 -18.27
N ALA A 945 28.16 -26.47 -17.82
CA ALA A 945 28.67 -26.23 -16.46
C ALA A 945 29.06 -24.76 -16.25
N MET A 946 29.64 -24.09 -17.26
CA MET A 946 29.92 -22.66 -17.21
C MET A 946 28.63 -21.83 -17.13
N LEU A 947 27.58 -22.18 -17.89
CA LEU A 947 26.28 -21.52 -17.81
C LEU A 947 25.61 -21.75 -16.45
N GLU A 948 25.63 -22.98 -15.91
CA GLU A 948 25.11 -23.31 -14.59
C GLU A 948 25.87 -22.61 -13.45
N GLN A 949 27.19 -22.41 -13.63
CA GLN A 949 28.05 -21.66 -12.71
C GLN A 949 28.07 -20.15 -12.99
N HIS A 950 27.16 -19.67 -13.85
CA HIS A 950 26.96 -18.27 -14.18
C HIS A 950 28.19 -17.56 -14.80
N GLN A 951 29.09 -18.33 -15.43
CA GLN A 951 30.30 -17.85 -16.11
C GLN A 951 30.02 -17.36 -17.54
N TYR A 952 29.00 -16.50 -17.70
CA TYR A 952 28.53 -16.00 -18.99
C TYR A 952 29.54 -15.08 -19.68
N GLN A 953 30.16 -14.16 -18.93
CA GLN A 953 31.13 -13.20 -19.49
C GLN A 953 32.40 -13.88 -20.04
N PRO A 954 33.08 -14.79 -19.30
CA PRO A 954 34.22 -15.52 -19.84
C PRO A 954 33.88 -16.30 -21.12
N LEU A 955 32.72 -16.95 -21.15
CA LEU A 955 32.24 -17.71 -22.29
C LEU A 955 31.94 -16.81 -23.50
N CYS A 956 31.26 -15.68 -23.30
CA CYS A 956 30.99 -14.68 -24.35
C CYS A 956 32.29 -14.08 -24.90
N ALA A 957 33.27 -13.77 -24.05
CA ALA A 957 34.55 -13.23 -24.47
C ALA A 957 35.32 -14.24 -25.36
N MET A 958 35.35 -15.52 -24.97
CA MET A 958 35.98 -16.59 -25.75
C MET A 958 35.26 -16.83 -27.09
N LEU A 959 33.93 -16.85 -27.10
CA LEU A 959 33.12 -17.02 -28.31
C LEU A 959 33.24 -15.82 -29.26
N ALA A 960 33.30 -14.59 -28.75
CA ALA A 960 33.45 -13.37 -29.54
C ALA A 960 34.86 -13.25 -30.15
N GLN A 961 35.91 -13.65 -29.41
CA GLN A 961 37.29 -13.64 -29.90
C GLN A 961 37.46 -14.58 -31.11
N LEU A 962 36.85 -15.77 -31.05
CA LEU A 962 36.86 -16.76 -32.13
C LEU A 962 35.95 -16.39 -33.32
N ALA A 963 34.99 -15.49 -33.14
CA ALA A 963 34.15 -14.96 -34.21
C ALA A 963 34.85 -13.82 -35.00
N SER A 964 35.94 -13.27 -34.47
CA SER A 964 36.68 -12.14 -35.06
C SER A 964 37.93 -12.52 -35.86
N GLU A 965 38.31 -13.81 -35.89
CA GLU A 965 39.42 -14.29 -36.71
C GLU A 965 38.99 -14.43 -38.19
N PRO A 966 39.66 -13.77 -39.15
CA PRO A 966 39.35 -13.92 -40.57
C PRO A 966 39.70 -15.35 -41.03
N GLN A 967 38.73 -16.02 -41.66
CA GLN A 967 38.96 -17.30 -42.33
C GLN A 967 40.05 -17.11 -43.39
N GLY A 968 41.23 -17.70 -43.15
CA GLY A 968 42.23 -17.87 -44.19
C GLY A 968 41.72 -18.84 -45.25
N GLU A 969 41.80 -18.43 -46.50
CA GLU A 969 41.71 -19.31 -47.67
C GLU A 969 42.84 -20.36 -47.64
N ASP A 970 42.45 -21.57 -48.08
CA ASP A 970 43.23 -22.71 -48.59
C ASP A 970 44.08 -23.64 -47.69
N ALA A 971 43.88 -24.94 -47.99
CA ALA A 971 44.64 -26.17 -47.71
C ALA A 971 44.34 -26.96 -46.42
#